data_AF-A0A2E2IVC1-F1
#
_entry.id   AF-A0A2E2IVC1-F1
#
_cell.length_a   1.000
_cell.length_b   1.000
_cell.length_c   1.000
_cell.angle_alpha   90.00
_cell.angle_beta   90.00
_cell.angle_gamma   90.00
#
_symmetry.space_group_name_H-M   'P 1'
#
loop_
_entity.id
_entity.type
_entity.pdbx_description
1 polymer ?
#
loop_
_entity_poly.entity_id
_entity_poly.type
_entity_poly.pdbx_seq_one_letter_code
_entity_poly.pdbx_strand_id
1 'polypeptide(L)'
;MAVSRTKLSALGLSASTAVIAAVVGLGAVATPAAAQDECLLDTDNDGVASAGDTVGGATATGNNSLACGESSVADADETTAVGHNARALGSSATAVGASSRAEGDGGTALGALASAGGDNSTALGRSSSASGDFGVAIGFRAISDGMNSVAIGRDASSPGERSVSIGNLAISNGVSAIALGDLAETAGDSAIAIGNASVAAGVDAVAIGGDDAGAGAAALGNSTTAIGGESFANGPGATAVGWRSVAGAERAQAFGHLANALGIRSLAVGEAATANSDTSIAMGNQSIATGVGSIAVGDLSETAGDGAIAIGNGTVASGLDALAIGGDNGGAGAAAVGNSTTAVGGEAFAQGPGATAIGWRSIANAERAHAFGHLALANGVRSLAVGEAAQATADFAIAQGNIAQAQGVASIAIGNNSVANGVDAVALGGDDAGSGAQALGNSTTALGGEAFAQGPGATAVGWRSVADAERAQAFGHLANALGVRSLAVGEAALALSDTSIAMGNQSIAAGAGSIAVGDLAETAGDGAIAIGNASVAAGVDALAIGGDDAGAGAAALGNSTTAVGGEAFAQGPGATAYGWRSSAGAERATALGHLASASGVRATAVGEASSAAGLTAVAVGNLAVADEEDAVAIGDIAEAGFHSTAVGGESSALGDGATAIGWQTSAAGNQSTALGRQASAGGFQSTAIGQSANAAFDGSTAIGFGATTTRANQVVLGGVGSSVTVGDLAASTAAQTGTAFVATTDASGTLGQGIAVDDLATDAEVAATAAVLQGNIDTNTAAIATNATAIATNTADIATNAAGIATNATNIATNTANIATNATNIASNTTAIGNNATAIAGLDTRVTTNEGAIAANSAAITANNTLVAGLDTRVTANEGAIATNSASIATNSAGISTNAGNIALNSSAIAGLQTLTSTHTSQINALFGETAANRAAIDRANEGVAMALAMESPMLPGDTNFAISGGVGYFEDQGAGTMAITARIGENAAFSAGVGVGFDSGEVGARGGFQVAW
;
A
#
# COMPACT_ATOMS: atom_id res chain seq x y z
N MET A 1 22.01 58.41 6.43
CA MET A 1 23.46 58.65 6.58
C MET A 1 23.63 60.10 7.06
N ALA A 2 24.28 60.30 8.20
CA ALA A 2 24.41 61.60 8.86
C ALA A 2 25.80 62.23 8.62
N VAL A 3 25.86 63.54 8.89
CA VAL A 3 27.02 64.38 9.27
C VAL A 3 27.72 65.17 8.14
N SER A 4 27.65 66.51 8.25
CA SER A 4 28.80 67.45 8.40
C SER A 4 28.30 68.92 8.24
N ARG A 5 28.13 69.74 9.28
CA ARG A 5 29.08 70.54 10.10
C ARG A 5 29.79 71.75 9.43
N THR A 6 29.29 72.95 9.79
CA THR A 6 29.96 74.17 10.32
C THR A 6 31.04 74.95 9.54
N LYS A 7 30.84 76.28 9.46
CA LYS A 7 31.76 77.41 9.84
C LYS A 7 30.96 78.75 9.82
N LEU A 8 30.78 79.48 10.94
CA LEU A 8 31.64 80.58 11.48
C LEU A 8 31.96 81.68 10.44
N SER A 9 31.83 83.01 10.65
CA SER A 9 31.76 83.84 11.86
C SER A 9 31.69 85.35 11.48
N ALA A 10 31.33 86.21 12.46
CA ALA A 10 31.83 87.59 12.69
C ALA A 10 31.22 88.74 11.84
N LEU A 11 31.02 89.99 12.27
CA LEU A 11 31.03 90.75 13.55
C LEU A 11 30.71 92.24 13.20
N GLY A 12 30.23 93.05 14.15
CA GLY A 12 30.38 94.53 14.15
C GLY A 12 29.11 95.32 13.75
N LEU A 13 28.30 95.97 14.62
CA LEU A 13 28.48 96.91 15.75
C LEU A 13 28.44 98.41 15.34
N SER A 14 27.41 99.15 15.82
CA SER A 14 27.36 100.56 16.33
C SER A 14 26.00 101.20 16.00
N ALA A 15 25.03 101.38 16.91
CA ALA A 15 24.94 102.30 18.07
C ALA A 15 25.07 103.80 17.73
N SER A 16 24.00 104.59 18.00
CA SER A 16 23.98 105.98 18.52
C SER A 16 22.52 106.51 18.54
N THR A 17 21.80 106.51 19.67
CA THR A 17 21.54 107.65 20.63
C THR A 17 20.71 108.82 20.06
N ALA A 18 19.46 109.05 20.51
CA ALA A 18 19.05 109.89 21.67
C ALA A 18 18.96 111.40 21.27
N VAL A 19 18.03 112.29 21.67
CA VAL A 19 17.13 112.40 22.84
C VAL A 19 16.32 113.73 22.75
N ILE A 20 15.07 113.74 23.25
CA ILE A 20 14.33 114.80 24.01
C ILE A 20 14.00 116.18 23.38
N ALA A 21 12.70 116.54 23.38
CA ALA A 21 12.14 117.62 24.22
C ALA A 21 10.59 117.66 24.20
N ALA A 22 10.00 117.61 25.40
CA ALA A 22 8.58 117.73 25.70
C ALA A 22 8.22 119.15 26.16
N VAL A 23 7.00 119.64 25.88
CA VAL A 23 6.20 120.48 26.83
C VAL A 23 4.69 120.24 26.63
N VAL A 24 4.10 119.78 27.73
CA VAL A 24 2.72 119.73 28.25
C VAL A 24 1.67 120.71 27.71
N GLY A 25 0.41 120.24 27.54
CA GLY A 25 -0.78 121.06 27.89
C GLY A 25 -2.10 120.87 27.12
N LEU A 26 -2.99 120.01 27.65
CA LEU A 26 -4.47 120.04 27.65
C LEU A 26 -5.29 120.30 26.35
N GLY A 27 -5.97 119.25 25.89
CA GLY A 27 -7.44 119.16 25.76
C GLY A 27 -8.17 119.94 24.65
N ALA A 28 -8.65 119.24 23.61
CA ALA A 28 -10.06 119.15 23.19
C ALA A 28 -10.22 118.55 21.77
N VAL A 29 -10.94 117.42 21.72
CA VAL A 29 -11.74 116.79 20.65
C VAL A 29 -11.52 117.20 19.18
N ALA A 30 -11.12 116.25 18.32
CA ALA A 30 -11.45 116.22 16.89
C ALA A 30 -11.38 114.78 16.32
N THR A 31 -12.38 114.43 15.52
CA THR A 31 -12.54 113.18 14.76
C THR A 31 -11.75 113.18 13.44
N PRO A 32 -11.40 112.01 12.87
CA PRO A 32 -10.40 111.87 11.80
C PRO A 32 -10.97 111.89 10.36
N ALA A 33 -10.13 112.25 9.39
CA ALA A 33 -10.33 112.09 7.95
C ALA A 33 -9.37 111.03 7.40
N ALA A 34 -9.87 110.14 6.55
CA ALA A 34 -9.15 109.03 5.92
C ALA A 34 -8.20 109.50 4.81
N ALA A 35 -7.04 108.84 4.68
CA ALA A 35 -6.05 109.08 3.64
C ALA A 35 -6.22 108.08 2.47
N GLN A 36 -6.16 108.59 1.24
CA GLN A 36 -5.90 107.85 0.01
C GLN A 36 -4.52 108.33 -0.49
N ASP A 37 -3.54 107.44 -0.68
CA ASP A 37 -2.22 107.79 -1.24
C ASP A 37 -2.17 107.39 -2.73
N GLU A 38 -2.03 108.38 -3.61
CA GLU A 38 -1.83 108.22 -5.06
C GLU A 38 -0.35 107.96 -5.40
N CYS A 39 -0.07 106.96 -6.22
CA CYS A 39 1.29 106.64 -6.68
C CYS A 39 1.62 107.43 -7.97
N LEU A 40 2.54 108.40 -7.88
CA LEU A 40 3.00 109.18 -9.03
C LEU A 40 4.01 108.38 -9.86
N LEU A 41 3.80 108.29 -11.19
CA LEU A 41 4.70 107.59 -12.11
C LEU A 41 5.77 108.55 -12.64
N ASP A 42 7.03 108.29 -12.28
CA ASP A 42 8.21 108.96 -12.83
C ASP A 42 8.32 108.69 -14.34
N THR A 43 7.86 109.65 -15.14
CA THR A 43 7.72 109.49 -16.59
C THR A 43 9.01 109.75 -17.36
N ASP A 44 10.01 110.37 -16.75
CA ASP A 44 11.34 110.62 -17.34
C ASP A 44 12.47 109.76 -16.75
N ASN A 45 12.13 108.91 -15.76
CA ASN A 45 12.97 107.88 -15.13
C ASN A 45 14.22 108.47 -14.45
N ASP A 46 14.08 109.65 -13.86
CA ASP A 46 15.15 110.38 -13.18
C ASP A 46 15.25 110.07 -11.67
N GLY A 47 14.28 109.34 -11.12
CA GLY A 47 14.19 108.91 -9.72
C GLY A 47 13.60 109.94 -8.77
N VAL A 48 13.03 111.03 -9.27
CA VAL A 48 12.53 112.15 -8.46
C VAL A 48 11.12 112.55 -8.90
N ALA A 49 10.13 112.39 -8.02
CA ALA A 49 8.76 112.81 -8.31
C ALA A 49 8.72 114.33 -8.64
N SER A 50 8.43 114.67 -9.89
CA SER A 50 8.47 116.03 -10.44
C SER A 50 7.10 116.46 -10.99
N ALA A 51 6.93 117.75 -11.30
CA ALA A 51 5.65 118.29 -11.77
C ALA A 51 5.19 117.74 -13.15
N GLY A 52 6.00 116.92 -13.83
CA GLY A 52 5.64 116.19 -15.05
C GLY A 52 5.01 114.82 -14.82
N ASP A 53 5.15 114.29 -13.61
CA ASP A 53 4.69 112.95 -13.28
C ASP A 53 3.18 112.93 -13.08
N THR A 54 2.55 111.93 -13.69
CA THR A 54 1.10 111.75 -13.63
C THR A 54 0.80 110.40 -13.01
N VAL A 55 -0.43 110.24 -12.52
CA VAL A 55 -0.94 108.92 -12.15
C VAL A 55 -1.18 108.02 -13.37
N GLY A 56 -0.92 108.51 -14.61
CA GLY A 56 -1.03 107.73 -15.84
C GLY A 56 -2.44 107.16 -16.09
N GLY A 57 -3.49 107.78 -15.55
CA GLY A 57 -4.85 107.25 -15.60
C GLY A 57 -5.16 106.15 -14.58
N ALA A 58 -4.31 105.95 -13.57
CA ALA A 58 -4.62 105.09 -12.43
C ALA A 58 -5.86 105.58 -11.66
N THR A 59 -6.65 104.65 -11.14
CA THR A 59 -7.91 104.92 -10.41
C THR A 59 -7.96 104.08 -9.15
N ALA A 60 -8.12 104.73 -7.99
CA ALA A 60 -8.24 104.09 -6.68
C ALA A 60 -9.49 104.64 -5.97
N THR A 61 -10.66 104.05 -6.23
CA THR A 61 -11.95 104.62 -5.81
C THR A 61 -12.53 103.97 -4.55
N GLY A 62 -12.06 102.79 -4.16
CA GLY A 62 -12.44 102.11 -2.93
C GLY A 62 -11.76 102.68 -1.68
N ASN A 63 -12.33 102.46 -0.51
CA ASN A 63 -11.74 102.87 0.77
C ASN A 63 -10.44 102.10 1.03
N ASN A 64 -9.37 102.78 1.50
CA ASN A 64 -8.07 102.16 1.78
C ASN A 64 -7.44 101.39 0.58
N SER A 65 -7.70 101.85 -0.66
CA SER A 65 -7.16 101.26 -1.88
C SER A 65 -5.85 101.94 -2.36
N LEU A 66 -5.03 101.21 -3.11
CA LEU A 66 -3.78 101.69 -3.73
C LEU A 66 -3.76 101.33 -5.22
N ALA A 67 -3.66 102.31 -6.12
CA ALA A 67 -3.41 102.08 -7.55
C ALA A 67 -2.09 102.76 -7.98
N CYS A 68 -1.19 102.01 -8.59
CA CYS A 68 0.12 102.49 -9.03
C CYS A 68 0.54 101.89 -10.38
N GLY A 69 0.52 102.67 -11.45
CA GLY A 69 0.82 102.18 -12.81
C GLY A 69 -0.17 102.77 -13.82
N GLU A 70 0.29 102.99 -15.05
CA GLU A 70 -0.53 103.59 -16.10
C GLU A 70 -1.81 102.76 -16.32
N SER A 71 -2.98 103.39 -16.26
CA SER A 71 -4.32 102.76 -16.38
C SER A 71 -4.62 101.65 -15.37
N SER A 72 -3.95 101.63 -14.21
CA SER A 72 -4.28 100.69 -13.14
C SER A 72 -5.61 101.04 -12.45
N VAL A 73 -6.33 100.05 -11.93
CA VAL A 73 -7.67 100.21 -11.35
C VAL A 73 -7.78 99.44 -10.04
N ALA A 74 -8.14 100.13 -8.96
CA ALA A 74 -8.36 99.60 -7.61
C ALA A 74 -9.70 100.16 -7.08
N ASP A 75 -10.81 99.61 -7.57
CA ASP A 75 -12.15 100.22 -7.40
C ASP A 75 -12.93 99.74 -6.16
N ALA A 76 -12.59 98.59 -5.61
CA ALA A 76 -13.21 98.04 -4.41
C ALA A 76 -12.42 98.40 -3.12
N ASP A 77 -13.06 98.26 -1.97
CA ASP A 77 -12.45 98.57 -0.66
C ASP A 77 -11.24 97.66 -0.38
N GLU A 78 -10.21 98.21 0.28
CA GLU A 78 -8.96 97.54 0.72
C GLU A 78 -8.11 96.90 -0.40
N THR A 79 -8.20 97.41 -1.63
CA THR A 79 -7.50 96.82 -2.80
C THR A 79 -6.09 97.38 -3.06
N THR A 80 -5.25 96.61 -3.75
CA THR A 80 -3.91 97.05 -4.21
C THR A 80 -3.70 96.66 -5.67
N ALA A 81 -3.55 97.62 -6.58
CA ALA A 81 -3.24 97.42 -8.00
C ALA A 81 -1.91 98.09 -8.38
N VAL A 82 -0.88 97.32 -8.76
CA VAL A 82 0.44 97.85 -9.10
C VAL A 82 0.96 97.31 -10.44
N GLY A 83 1.06 98.16 -11.46
CA GLY A 83 1.54 97.84 -12.81
C GLY A 83 0.67 98.43 -13.93
N HIS A 84 1.22 98.56 -15.14
CA HIS A 84 0.46 99.06 -16.31
C HIS A 84 -0.78 98.19 -16.55
N ASN A 85 -1.97 98.79 -16.52
CA ASN A 85 -3.28 98.15 -16.72
C ASN A 85 -3.59 97.03 -15.69
N ALA A 86 -2.97 97.06 -14.50
CA ALA A 86 -3.29 96.15 -13.40
C ALA A 86 -4.68 96.47 -12.81
N ARG A 87 -5.51 95.47 -12.51
CA ARG A 87 -6.91 95.66 -12.08
C ARG A 87 -7.23 94.83 -10.84
N ALA A 88 -7.44 95.46 -9.69
CA ALA A 88 -7.98 94.87 -8.47
C ALA A 88 -9.44 95.31 -8.31
N LEU A 89 -10.39 94.41 -8.57
CA LEU A 89 -11.82 94.73 -8.70
C LEU A 89 -12.69 94.11 -7.58
N GLY A 90 -12.24 93.04 -6.93
CA GLY A 90 -12.90 92.47 -5.75
C GLY A 90 -12.47 93.15 -4.45
N SER A 91 -13.30 93.10 -3.41
CA SER A 91 -12.97 93.68 -2.08
C SER A 91 -11.72 93.01 -1.50
N SER A 92 -10.80 93.77 -0.91
CA SER A 92 -9.53 93.28 -0.34
C SER A 92 -8.59 92.56 -1.34
N ALA A 93 -8.75 92.77 -2.64
CA ALA A 93 -7.98 92.12 -3.69
C ALA A 93 -6.62 92.79 -3.96
N THR A 94 -5.61 92.00 -4.37
CA THR A 94 -4.26 92.47 -4.72
C THR A 94 -3.87 92.04 -6.15
N ALA A 95 -3.62 92.98 -7.06
CA ALA A 95 -3.19 92.75 -8.43
C ALA A 95 -1.83 93.44 -8.69
N VAL A 96 -0.77 92.70 -8.98
CA VAL A 96 0.59 93.26 -9.18
C VAL A 96 1.24 92.66 -10.44
N GLY A 97 1.64 93.50 -11.39
CA GLY A 97 2.18 93.12 -12.69
C GLY A 97 1.41 93.73 -13.86
N ALA A 98 2.03 93.83 -15.04
CA ALA A 98 1.37 94.42 -16.21
C ALA A 98 0.14 93.60 -16.65
N SER A 99 -1.03 94.25 -16.71
CA SER A 99 -2.32 93.62 -17.04
C SER A 99 -2.71 92.45 -16.12
N SER A 100 -2.23 92.42 -14.88
CA SER A 100 -2.74 91.48 -13.87
C SER A 100 -4.17 91.85 -13.47
N ARG A 101 -4.97 90.86 -13.04
CA ARG A 101 -6.39 91.06 -12.75
C ARG A 101 -6.87 90.22 -11.57
N ALA A 102 -7.19 90.84 -10.45
CA ALA A 102 -7.81 90.20 -9.30
C ALA A 102 -9.29 90.62 -9.23
N GLU A 103 -10.20 89.75 -9.70
CA GLU A 103 -11.64 90.05 -9.83
C GLU A 103 -12.47 89.57 -8.65
N GLY A 104 -12.12 88.43 -8.04
CA GLY A 104 -12.84 87.89 -6.88
C GLY A 104 -12.48 88.59 -5.57
N ASP A 105 -13.38 88.52 -4.60
CA ASP A 105 -13.20 89.13 -3.28
C ASP A 105 -12.06 88.43 -2.52
N GLY A 106 -11.06 89.18 -2.05
CA GLY A 106 -9.84 88.67 -1.42
C GLY A 106 -8.87 87.99 -2.40
N GLY A 107 -9.08 88.15 -3.72
CA GLY A 107 -8.23 87.57 -4.76
C GLY A 107 -6.83 88.18 -4.84
N THR A 108 -5.80 87.37 -5.12
CA THR A 108 -4.41 87.83 -5.27
C THR A 108 -3.83 87.41 -6.63
N ALA A 109 -3.56 88.35 -7.53
CA ALA A 109 -2.97 88.13 -8.85
C ALA A 109 -1.59 88.81 -8.96
N LEU A 110 -0.49 88.04 -8.92
CA LEU A 110 0.89 88.54 -8.98
C LEU A 110 1.63 87.96 -10.19
N GLY A 111 1.87 88.79 -11.20
CA GLY A 111 2.53 88.43 -12.47
C GLY A 111 1.87 89.10 -13.68
N ALA A 112 2.63 89.31 -14.76
CA ALA A 112 2.06 89.89 -15.98
C ALA A 112 0.95 88.99 -16.54
N LEU A 113 -0.24 89.54 -16.80
CA LEU A 113 -1.45 88.79 -17.24
C LEU A 113 -1.96 87.74 -16.24
N ALA A 114 -1.51 87.74 -14.97
CA ALA A 114 -2.06 86.84 -13.96
C ALA A 114 -3.53 87.20 -13.66
N SER A 115 -4.42 86.22 -13.47
CA SER A 115 -5.85 86.43 -13.23
C SER A 115 -6.35 85.62 -12.02
N ALA A 116 -6.77 86.29 -10.95
CA ALA A 116 -7.43 85.69 -9.80
C ALA A 116 -8.93 86.01 -9.87
N GLY A 117 -9.69 85.16 -10.55
CA GLY A 117 -11.08 85.40 -10.93
C GLY A 117 -12.12 84.94 -9.91
N GLY A 118 -11.81 83.90 -9.13
CA GLY A 118 -12.69 83.39 -8.08
C GLY A 118 -12.49 84.09 -6.73
N ASP A 119 -13.45 83.96 -5.82
CA ASP A 119 -13.35 84.53 -4.48
C ASP A 119 -12.24 83.84 -3.67
N ASN A 120 -11.45 84.61 -2.91
CA ASN A 120 -10.28 84.17 -2.16
C ASN A 120 -9.23 83.38 -2.98
N SER A 121 -9.20 83.57 -4.31
CA SER A 121 -8.27 82.86 -5.20
C SER A 121 -6.87 83.50 -5.23
N THR A 122 -5.84 82.73 -5.58
CA THR A 122 -4.46 83.20 -5.71
C THR A 122 -3.85 82.76 -7.03
N ALA A 123 -3.46 83.70 -7.89
CA ALA A 123 -2.75 83.48 -9.15
C ALA A 123 -1.36 84.14 -9.11
N LEU A 124 -0.28 83.34 -9.10
CA LEU A 124 1.10 83.79 -9.01
C LEU A 124 1.94 83.28 -10.20
N GLY A 125 2.38 84.16 -11.08
CA GLY A 125 3.15 83.83 -12.28
C GLY A 125 2.62 84.53 -13.53
N ARG A 126 3.44 84.61 -14.59
CA ARG A 126 2.98 85.22 -15.85
C ARG A 126 1.88 84.35 -16.48
N SER A 127 0.75 84.96 -16.80
CA SER A 127 -0.43 84.32 -17.40
C SER A 127 -1.02 83.17 -16.60
N SER A 128 -0.82 83.11 -15.28
CA SER A 128 -1.56 82.18 -14.42
C SER A 128 -3.02 82.59 -14.29
N SER A 129 -3.93 81.65 -14.07
CA SER A 129 -5.36 81.90 -13.89
C SER A 129 -5.91 81.03 -12.76
N ALA A 130 -6.54 81.65 -11.76
CA ALA A 130 -7.27 80.97 -10.70
C ALA A 130 -8.72 81.46 -10.73
N SER A 131 -9.56 80.87 -11.59
CA SER A 131 -10.96 81.30 -11.75
C SER A 131 -11.94 80.60 -10.82
N GLY A 132 -11.55 79.48 -10.20
CA GLY A 132 -12.37 78.82 -9.18
C GLY A 132 -12.24 79.50 -7.81
N ASP A 133 -13.33 79.53 -7.05
CA ASP A 133 -13.33 80.05 -5.67
C ASP A 133 -12.35 79.24 -4.80
N PHE A 134 -11.56 79.93 -3.98
CA PHE A 134 -10.45 79.39 -3.20
C PHE A 134 -9.36 78.69 -4.04
N GLY A 135 -9.32 78.92 -5.35
CA GLY A 135 -8.36 78.33 -6.28
C GLY A 135 -6.94 78.89 -6.11
N VAL A 136 -5.92 78.06 -6.29
CA VAL A 136 -4.50 78.47 -6.17
C VAL A 136 -3.72 78.06 -7.42
N ALA A 137 -3.36 79.03 -8.27
CA ALA A 137 -2.54 78.82 -9.46
C ALA A 137 -1.14 79.45 -9.30
N ILE A 138 -0.08 78.66 -9.21
CA ILE A 138 1.31 79.14 -9.03
C ILE A 138 2.22 78.59 -10.15
N GLY A 139 2.66 79.45 -11.07
CA GLY A 139 3.56 79.10 -12.18
C GLY A 139 3.25 79.85 -13.48
N PHE A 140 4.13 79.73 -14.48
CA PHE A 140 3.84 80.26 -15.83
C PHE A 140 2.69 79.47 -16.45
N ARG A 141 1.59 80.15 -16.79
CA ARG A 141 0.36 79.53 -17.34
C ARG A 141 -0.25 78.42 -16.47
N ALA A 142 -0.08 78.47 -15.15
CA ALA A 142 -0.82 77.60 -14.24
C ALA A 142 -2.32 77.97 -14.24
N ILE A 143 -3.22 76.98 -14.26
CA ILE A 143 -4.67 77.17 -14.39
C ILE A 143 -5.39 76.40 -13.27
N SER A 144 -6.20 77.08 -12.47
CA SER A 144 -6.95 76.53 -11.34
C SER A 144 -8.42 76.96 -11.47
N ASP A 145 -9.18 76.22 -12.28
CA ASP A 145 -10.56 76.60 -12.65
C ASP A 145 -11.62 75.97 -11.73
N GLY A 146 -11.32 74.83 -11.11
CA GLY A 146 -12.24 74.17 -10.19
C GLY A 146 -12.34 74.89 -8.84
N MET A 147 -13.50 74.83 -8.19
CA MET A 147 -13.66 75.31 -6.81
C MET A 147 -12.72 74.54 -5.86
N ASN A 148 -12.02 75.22 -4.96
CA ASN A 148 -11.01 74.65 -4.05
C ASN A 148 -9.87 73.89 -4.77
N SER A 149 -9.57 74.22 -6.03
CA SER A 149 -8.50 73.57 -6.78
C SER A 149 -7.12 74.17 -6.51
N VAL A 150 -6.06 73.40 -6.75
CA VAL A 150 -4.66 73.84 -6.64
C VAL A 150 -3.90 73.42 -7.89
N ALA A 151 -3.23 74.35 -8.57
CA ALA A 151 -2.36 74.11 -9.71
C ALA A 151 -0.99 74.78 -9.48
N ILE A 152 0.07 73.99 -9.29
CA ILE A 152 1.43 74.48 -9.01
C ILE A 152 2.43 73.91 -10.01
N GLY A 153 2.97 74.74 -10.88
CA GLY A 153 3.94 74.36 -11.91
C GLY A 153 3.71 75.09 -13.23
N ARG A 154 4.65 74.94 -14.16
CA ARG A 154 4.48 75.48 -15.52
C ARG A 154 3.41 74.66 -16.24
N ASP A 155 2.39 75.35 -16.77
CA ASP A 155 1.27 74.73 -17.51
C ASP A 155 0.48 73.67 -16.71
N ALA A 156 0.54 73.69 -15.37
CA ALA A 156 -0.31 72.83 -14.54
C ALA A 156 -1.79 73.27 -14.66
N SER A 157 -2.72 72.32 -14.72
CA SER A 157 -4.15 72.60 -14.92
C SER A 157 -5.05 71.76 -14.01
N SER A 158 -5.83 72.41 -13.16
CA SER A 158 -6.75 71.78 -12.19
C SER A 158 -8.20 72.22 -12.41
N PRO A 159 -8.87 71.77 -13.49
CA PRO A 159 -10.25 72.15 -13.78
C PRO A 159 -11.29 71.41 -12.91
N GLY A 160 -10.95 70.26 -12.32
CA GLY A 160 -11.87 69.53 -11.43
C GLY A 160 -12.06 70.25 -10.08
N GLU A 161 -13.26 70.20 -9.50
CA GLU A 161 -13.49 70.70 -8.13
C GLU A 161 -12.65 69.91 -7.11
N ARG A 162 -12.07 70.60 -6.12
CA ARG A 162 -11.19 70.04 -5.08
C ARG A 162 -9.98 69.27 -5.63
N SER A 163 -9.58 69.54 -6.88
CA SER A 163 -8.47 68.86 -7.54
C SER A 163 -7.10 69.51 -7.28
N VAL A 164 -6.03 68.73 -7.37
CA VAL A 164 -4.66 69.17 -7.07
C VAL A 164 -3.71 68.71 -8.19
N SER A 165 -3.12 69.65 -8.91
CA SER A 165 -2.10 69.40 -9.94
C SER A 165 -0.79 70.08 -9.55
N ILE A 166 0.26 69.30 -9.32
CA ILE A 166 1.58 69.80 -8.93
C ILE A 166 2.65 69.20 -9.85
N GLY A 167 3.27 70.02 -10.68
CA GLY A 167 4.27 69.59 -11.65
C GLY A 167 4.17 70.33 -12.98
N ASN A 168 5.16 70.11 -13.85
CA ASN A 168 5.12 70.67 -15.20
C ASN A 168 4.08 69.90 -16.04
N LEU A 169 3.12 70.59 -16.65
CA LEU A 169 2.03 69.98 -17.44
C LEU A 169 1.18 68.95 -16.67
N ALA A 170 1.11 69.03 -15.33
CA ALA A 170 0.24 68.16 -14.55
C ALA A 170 -1.23 68.56 -14.74
N ILE A 171 -2.13 67.59 -14.95
CA ILE A 171 -3.55 67.85 -15.24
C ILE A 171 -4.45 67.01 -14.33
N SER A 172 -5.43 67.66 -13.68
CA SER A 172 -6.45 66.99 -12.87
C SER A 172 -7.87 67.34 -13.28
N ASN A 173 -8.45 66.54 -14.17
CA ASN A 173 -9.79 66.77 -14.72
C ASN A 173 -10.92 66.28 -13.80
N GLY A 174 -10.68 65.22 -13.01
CA GLY A 174 -11.68 64.63 -12.12
C GLY A 174 -11.93 65.44 -10.85
N VAL A 175 -13.13 65.28 -10.27
CA VAL A 175 -13.48 65.88 -8.98
C VAL A 175 -12.69 65.19 -7.86
N SER A 176 -12.05 65.96 -6.98
CA SER A 176 -11.15 65.48 -5.92
C SER A 176 -9.90 64.74 -6.42
N ALA A 177 -9.55 64.88 -7.70
CA ALA A 177 -8.41 64.17 -8.28
C ALA A 177 -7.07 64.82 -7.94
N ILE A 178 -6.00 64.02 -7.90
CA ILE A 178 -4.65 64.46 -7.53
C ILE A 178 -3.64 64.02 -8.59
N ALA A 179 -3.04 64.96 -9.32
CA ALA A 179 -1.90 64.73 -10.21
C ALA A 179 -0.61 65.36 -9.64
N LEU A 180 0.41 64.55 -9.37
CA LEU A 180 1.70 65.00 -8.84
C LEU A 180 2.85 64.45 -9.68
N GLY A 181 3.49 65.30 -10.48
CA GLY A 181 4.60 64.92 -11.36
C GLY A 181 4.60 65.67 -12.68
N ASP A 182 5.70 65.56 -13.43
CA ASP A 182 5.77 66.06 -14.81
C ASP A 182 4.87 65.20 -15.72
N LEU A 183 3.96 65.83 -16.48
CA LEU A 183 2.98 65.15 -17.34
C LEU A 183 2.03 64.16 -16.61
N ALA A 184 1.87 64.26 -15.29
CA ALA A 184 0.91 63.43 -14.56
C ALA A 184 -0.53 63.84 -14.93
N GLU A 185 -1.40 62.88 -15.23
CA GLU A 185 -2.77 63.12 -15.66
C GLU A 185 -3.78 62.30 -14.86
N THR A 186 -4.81 62.96 -14.35
CA THR A 186 -6.00 62.30 -13.80
C THR A 186 -7.24 62.71 -14.58
N ALA A 187 -8.01 61.72 -15.05
CA ALA A 187 -9.28 61.94 -15.75
C ALA A 187 -10.51 61.50 -14.93
N GLY A 188 -10.34 60.51 -14.05
CA GLY A 188 -11.42 60.00 -13.22
C GLY A 188 -11.62 60.78 -11.92
N ASP A 189 -12.84 60.78 -11.41
CA ASP A 189 -13.16 61.34 -10.08
C ASP A 189 -12.43 60.56 -8.98
N SER A 190 -11.94 61.29 -7.97
CA SER A 190 -11.14 60.77 -6.86
C SER A 190 -9.87 60.00 -7.28
N ALA A 191 -9.43 60.16 -8.53
CA ALA A 191 -8.25 59.47 -9.05
C ALA A 191 -6.95 60.12 -8.57
N ILE A 192 -5.90 59.32 -8.45
CA ILE A 192 -4.58 59.75 -7.96
C ILE A 192 -3.52 59.30 -8.96
N ALA A 193 -2.81 60.24 -9.59
CA ALA A 193 -1.64 60.00 -10.43
C ALA A 193 -0.39 60.64 -9.80
N ILE A 194 0.62 59.84 -9.48
CA ILE A 194 1.87 60.31 -8.87
C ILE A 194 3.08 59.74 -9.63
N GLY A 195 3.87 60.62 -10.25
CA GLY A 195 5.07 60.26 -11.02
C GLY A 195 5.07 60.85 -12.43
N ASN A 196 6.23 60.82 -13.10
CA ASN A 196 6.36 61.29 -14.48
C ASN A 196 5.46 60.49 -15.43
N ALA A 197 4.63 61.19 -16.22
CA ALA A 197 3.72 60.60 -17.21
C ALA A 197 2.76 59.52 -16.65
N SER A 198 2.46 59.58 -15.35
CA SER A 198 1.48 58.68 -14.72
C SER A 198 0.06 59.08 -15.10
N VAL A 199 -0.80 58.10 -15.39
CA VAL A 199 -2.17 58.33 -15.88
C VAL A 199 -3.17 57.53 -15.04
N ALA A 200 -4.08 58.22 -14.36
CA ALA A 200 -5.21 57.61 -13.66
C ALA A 200 -6.53 58.06 -14.32
N ALA A 201 -7.03 57.26 -15.27
CA ALA A 201 -8.18 57.63 -16.09
C ALA A 201 -9.53 57.12 -15.54
N GLY A 202 -9.53 56.04 -14.76
CA GLY A 202 -10.74 55.49 -14.15
C GLY A 202 -11.17 56.22 -12.88
N VAL A 203 -12.45 56.12 -12.52
CA VAL A 203 -12.95 56.61 -11.22
C VAL A 203 -12.33 55.81 -10.08
N ASP A 204 -11.91 56.48 -9.00
CA ASP A 204 -11.17 55.89 -7.87
C ASP A 204 -9.87 55.17 -8.27
N ALA A 205 -9.28 55.51 -9.43
CA ALA A 205 -8.06 54.88 -9.92
C ALA A 205 -6.80 55.45 -9.24
N VAL A 206 -5.80 54.60 -9.01
CA VAL A 206 -4.52 54.98 -8.41
C VAL A 206 -3.38 54.57 -9.34
N ALA A 207 -2.65 55.53 -9.88
CA ALA A 207 -1.44 55.32 -10.68
C ALA A 207 -0.23 55.94 -9.96
N ILE A 208 0.73 55.13 -9.51
CA ILE A 208 1.92 55.60 -8.78
C ILE A 208 3.17 55.00 -9.40
N GLY A 209 3.98 55.83 -10.05
CA GLY A 209 5.22 55.42 -10.70
C GLY A 209 5.43 56.19 -11.99
N GLY A 210 6.66 56.67 -12.18
CA GLY A 210 7.10 57.24 -13.44
C GLY A 210 8.25 56.42 -14.02
N ASP A 211 8.59 56.71 -15.27
CA ASP A 211 9.78 56.19 -15.93
C ASP A 211 10.46 57.31 -16.73
N ASP A 212 11.78 57.24 -16.85
CA ASP A 212 12.58 58.23 -17.58
C ASP A 212 12.35 58.14 -19.10
N ALA A 213 11.74 57.04 -19.59
CA ALA A 213 11.45 56.82 -21.01
C ALA A 213 10.09 57.38 -21.48
N GLY A 214 9.34 58.08 -20.61
CA GLY A 214 8.12 58.80 -20.98
C GLY A 214 6.80 58.00 -20.94
N ALA A 215 6.79 56.81 -20.34
CA ALA A 215 5.57 56.05 -20.05
C ALA A 215 5.49 55.74 -18.54
N GLY A 216 4.59 56.42 -17.82
CA GLY A 216 4.37 56.19 -16.39
C GLY A 216 3.45 54.99 -16.10
N ALA A 217 3.10 54.82 -14.83
CA ALA A 217 2.04 53.91 -14.42
C ALA A 217 0.68 54.34 -15.04
N ALA A 218 -0.11 53.38 -15.50
CA ALA A 218 -1.41 53.62 -16.15
C ALA A 218 -2.52 52.80 -15.49
N ALA A 219 -3.45 53.49 -14.84
CA ALA A 219 -4.66 52.94 -14.23
C ALA A 219 -5.89 53.42 -15.01
N LEU A 220 -6.31 52.63 -16.01
CA LEU A 220 -7.31 53.03 -17.00
C LEU A 220 -8.75 52.64 -16.65
N GLY A 221 -8.93 51.54 -15.91
CA GLY A 221 -10.25 51.05 -15.50
C GLY A 221 -10.75 51.69 -14.21
N ASN A 222 -12.06 51.62 -13.94
CA ASN A 222 -12.61 52.06 -12.65
C ASN A 222 -12.09 51.21 -11.49
N SER A 223 -11.81 51.87 -10.36
CA SER A 223 -11.28 51.27 -9.13
C SER A 223 -10.00 50.44 -9.38
N THR A 224 -9.14 50.90 -10.30
CA THR A 224 -7.87 50.21 -10.63
C THR A 224 -6.70 50.75 -9.84
N THR A 225 -5.67 49.94 -9.66
CA THR A 225 -4.41 50.34 -9.00
C THR A 225 -3.24 49.91 -9.86
N ALA A 226 -2.41 50.85 -10.32
CA ALA A 226 -1.16 50.62 -11.05
C ALA A 226 -0.01 51.24 -10.25
N ILE A 227 0.92 50.43 -9.73
CA ILE A 227 2.05 50.90 -8.92
C ILE A 227 3.36 50.35 -9.50
N GLY A 228 4.26 51.24 -9.93
CA GLY A 228 5.55 50.91 -10.58
C GLY A 228 5.65 51.52 -11.99
N GLY A 229 6.87 51.81 -12.43
CA GLY A 229 7.11 52.36 -13.78
C GLY A 229 6.55 51.44 -14.86
N GLU A 230 5.85 52.01 -15.85
CA GLU A 230 5.16 51.28 -16.92
C GLU A 230 4.17 50.18 -16.46
N SER A 231 3.71 50.21 -15.21
CA SER A 231 2.63 49.29 -14.76
C SER A 231 1.31 49.64 -15.43
N PHE A 232 0.49 48.63 -15.75
CA PHE A 232 -0.71 48.79 -16.57
C PHE A 232 -1.90 48.02 -15.97
N ALA A 233 -2.90 48.74 -15.44
CA ALA A 233 -4.14 48.19 -14.92
C ALA A 233 -5.33 48.70 -15.76
N ASN A 234 -5.95 47.81 -16.54
CA ASN A 234 -6.97 48.20 -17.53
C ASN A 234 -8.39 47.74 -17.15
N GLY A 235 -8.54 46.51 -16.69
CA GLY A 235 -9.86 45.98 -16.35
C GLY A 235 -10.44 46.60 -15.07
N PRO A 236 -11.77 46.73 -14.93
CA PRO A 236 -12.38 47.24 -13.70
C PRO A 236 -11.95 46.44 -12.47
N GLY A 237 -11.53 47.12 -11.40
CA GLY A 237 -11.04 46.50 -10.16
C GLY A 237 -9.71 45.75 -10.30
N ALA A 238 -8.95 45.98 -11.37
CA ALA A 238 -7.65 45.36 -11.60
C ALA A 238 -6.53 46.05 -10.80
N THR A 239 -5.55 45.26 -10.37
CA THR A 239 -4.40 45.74 -9.59
C THR A 239 -3.10 45.23 -10.21
N ALA A 240 -2.23 46.15 -10.63
CA ALA A 240 -0.90 45.88 -11.16
C ALA A 240 0.15 46.55 -10.26
N VAL A 241 1.06 45.78 -9.66
CA VAL A 241 2.11 46.27 -8.78
C VAL A 241 3.45 45.67 -9.20
N GLY A 242 4.38 46.51 -9.66
CA GLY A 242 5.69 46.14 -10.17
C GLY A 242 5.99 46.79 -11.51
N TRP A 243 7.28 46.95 -11.85
CA TRP A 243 7.67 47.53 -13.13
C TRP A 243 7.19 46.65 -14.29
N ARG A 244 6.51 47.27 -15.27
CA ARG A 244 5.85 46.58 -16.40
C ARG A 244 4.91 45.43 -16.01
N SER A 245 4.32 45.49 -14.81
CA SER A 245 3.24 44.56 -14.46
C SER A 245 1.97 44.91 -15.24
N VAL A 246 1.22 43.90 -15.67
CA VAL A 246 0.00 44.06 -16.48
C VAL A 246 -1.16 43.31 -15.84
N ALA A 247 -2.21 44.03 -15.48
CA ALA A 247 -3.50 43.49 -15.07
C ALA A 247 -4.56 43.89 -16.11
N GLY A 248 -4.75 43.02 -17.10
CA GLY A 248 -5.44 43.35 -18.35
C GLY A 248 -6.96 43.23 -18.33
N ALA A 249 -7.50 42.38 -17.45
CA ALA A 249 -8.93 42.03 -17.42
C ALA A 249 -9.61 42.39 -16.08
N GLU A 250 -10.93 42.21 -16.03
CA GLU A 250 -11.75 42.51 -14.84
C GLU A 250 -11.23 41.76 -13.61
N ARG A 251 -10.96 42.50 -12.52
CA ARG A 251 -10.44 41.97 -11.24
C ARG A 251 -9.17 41.12 -11.37
N ALA A 252 -8.39 41.32 -12.44
CA ALA A 252 -7.08 40.69 -12.59
C ALA A 252 -6.06 41.32 -11.62
N GLN A 253 -5.16 40.51 -11.08
CA GLN A 253 -4.20 40.94 -10.07
C GLN A 253 -2.79 40.50 -10.47
N ALA A 254 -1.90 41.45 -10.72
CA ALA A 254 -0.50 41.21 -11.08
C ALA A 254 0.43 41.84 -10.04
N PHE A 255 1.26 41.04 -9.39
CA PHE A 255 2.23 41.47 -8.37
C PHE A 255 3.63 40.96 -8.74
N GLY A 256 4.51 41.83 -9.22
CA GLY A 256 5.90 41.50 -9.58
C GLY A 256 6.39 42.24 -10.81
N HIS A 257 7.71 42.24 -11.02
CA HIS A 257 8.33 42.75 -12.24
C HIS A 257 7.89 41.89 -13.44
N LEU A 258 7.32 42.50 -14.49
CA LEU A 258 6.78 41.80 -15.67
C LEU A 258 5.65 40.78 -15.39
N ALA A 259 4.98 40.83 -14.23
CA ALA A 259 3.86 39.93 -13.93
C ALA A 259 2.65 40.25 -14.83
N ASN A 260 2.03 39.23 -15.43
CA ASN A 260 0.93 39.36 -16.39
C ASN A 260 -0.32 38.58 -15.91
N ALA A 261 -1.36 39.28 -15.50
CA ALA A 261 -2.68 38.72 -15.21
C ALA A 261 -3.66 39.17 -16.29
N LEU A 262 -3.90 38.32 -17.29
CA LEU A 262 -4.67 38.65 -18.49
C LEU A 262 -6.10 38.07 -18.50
N GLY A 263 -6.38 37.04 -17.71
CA GLY A 263 -7.72 36.45 -17.58
C GLY A 263 -8.62 37.17 -16.57
N ILE A 264 -9.94 36.99 -16.67
CA ILE A 264 -10.90 37.56 -15.70
C ILE A 264 -10.70 36.91 -14.33
N ARG A 265 -10.59 37.72 -13.26
CA ARG A 265 -10.29 37.26 -11.89
C ARG A 265 -9.01 36.39 -11.80
N SER A 266 -8.03 36.63 -12.67
CA SER A 266 -6.73 35.94 -12.64
C SER A 266 -5.77 36.56 -11.61
N LEU A 267 -4.80 35.77 -11.16
CA LEU A 267 -3.77 36.20 -10.21
C LEU A 267 -2.38 35.78 -10.72
N ALA A 268 -1.47 36.74 -10.90
CA ALA A 268 -0.07 36.52 -11.22
C ALA A 268 0.82 37.12 -10.12
N VAL A 269 1.63 36.31 -9.45
CA VAL A 269 2.54 36.75 -8.36
C VAL A 269 3.95 36.23 -8.61
N GLY A 270 4.91 37.13 -8.81
CA GLY A 270 6.31 36.80 -9.08
C GLY A 270 6.86 37.51 -10.31
N GLU A 271 8.18 37.42 -10.51
CA GLU A 271 8.79 37.96 -11.72
C GLU A 271 8.34 37.14 -12.93
N ALA A 272 7.83 37.82 -13.96
CA ALA A 272 7.36 37.22 -15.21
C ALA A 272 6.29 36.10 -15.05
N ALA A 273 5.60 36.05 -13.90
CA ALA A 273 4.46 35.16 -13.69
C ALA A 273 3.33 35.52 -14.66
N THR A 274 2.70 34.53 -15.29
CA THR A 274 1.72 34.74 -16.36
C THR A 274 0.46 33.90 -16.14
N ALA A 275 -0.67 34.57 -15.91
CA ALA A 275 -2.00 33.98 -15.72
C ALA A 275 -2.92 34.43 -16.88
N ASN A 276 -3.00 33.62 -17.94
CA ASN A 276 -3.61 34.02 -19.22
C ASN A 276 -5.11 33.80 -19.32
N SER A 277 -5.66 32.90 -18.51
CA SER A 277 -7.04 32.43 -18.64
C SER A 277 -7.88 32.79 -17.42
N ASP A 278 -9.20 32.76 -17.59
CA ASP A 278 -10.16 33.13 -16.55
C ASP A 278 -9.96 32.29 -15.28
N THR A 279 -9.95 32.95 -14.13
CA THR A 279 -9.74 32.36 -12.79
C THR A 279 -8.42 31.60 -12.62
N SER A 280 -7.46 31.76 -13.55
CA SER A 280 -6.14 31.14 -13.46
C SER A 280 -5.25 31.82 -12.42
N ILE A 281 -4.36 31.04 -11.79
CA ILE A 281 -3.43 31.50 -10.75
C ILE A 281 -2.01 31.07 -11.14
N ALA A 282 -1.11 32.02 -11.30
CA ALA A 282 0.33 31.79 -11.49
C ALA A 282 1.11 32.44 -10.34
N MET A 283 1.84 31.65 -9.55
CA MET A 283 2.66 32.13 -8.43
C MET A 283 4.07 31.55 -8.47
N GLY A 284 5.09 32.38 -8.67
CA GLY A 284 6.48 31.98 -8.80
C GLY A 284 7.18 32.68 -9.96
N ASN A 285 8.51 32.66 -9.96
CA ASN A 285 9.32 33.18 -11.07
C ASN A 285 9.00 32.39 -12.36
N GLN A 286 8.63 33.11 -13.43
CA GLN A 286 8.28 32.50 -14.73
C GLN A 286 7.22 31.38 -14.65
N SER A 287 6.33 31.43 -13.66
CA SER A 287 5.17 30.52 -13.57
C SER A 287 4.14 30.86 -14.63
N ILE A 288 3.53 29.86 -15.25
CA ILE A 288 2.63 30.01 -16.40
C ILE A 288 1.36 29.21 -16.18
N ALA A 289 0.20 29.88 -16.13
CA ALA A 289 -1.12 29.28 -16.06
C ALA A 289 -1.95 29.72 -17.28
N THR A 290 -2.17 28.81 -18.24
CA THR A 290 -2.89 29.07 -19.49
C THR A 290 -4.22 28.35 -19.60
N GLY A 291 -4.50 27.35 -18.78
CA GLY A 291 -5.83 26.71 -18.72
C GLY A 291 -6.85 27.54 -17.94
N VAL A 292 -8.14 27.41 -18.25
CA VAL A 292 -9.22 28.03 -17.46
C VAL A 292 -9.30 27.43 -16.07
N GLY A 293 -9.29 28.26 -15.02
CA GLY A 293 -9.29 27.81 -13.63
C GLY A 293 -8.03 27.05 -13.20
N SER A 294 -6.96 27.13 -14.00
CA SER A 294 -5.70 26.44 -13.75
C SER A 294 -4.87 27.10 -12.65
N ILE A 295 -4.03 26.31 -11.97
CA ILE A 295 -3.15 26.78 -10.90
C ILE A 295 -1.72 26.34 -11.20
N ALA A 296 -0.78 27.27 -11.27
CA ALA A 296 0.66 27.05 -11.40
C ALA A 296 1.38 27.71 -10.22
N VAL A 297 2.02 26.92 -9.36
CA VAL A 297 2.73 27.43 -8.17
C VAL A 297 4.15 26.86 -8.11
N GLY A 298 5.15 27.72 -8.24
CA GLY A 298 6.56 27.35 -8.25
C GLY A 298 7.32 28.03 -9.39
N ASP A 299 8.64 28.11 -9.23
CA ASP A 299 9.54 28.59 -10.27
C ASP A 299 9.45 27.68 -11.51
N LEU A 300 9.27 28.26 -12.71
CA LEU A 300 9.09 27.56 -13.98
C LEU A 300 7.93 26.53 -14.00
N SER A 301 6.93 26.66 -13.12
CA SER A 301 5.74 25.80 -13.15
C SER A 301 4.84 26.16 -14.35
N GLU A 302 4.36 25.15 -15.08
CA GLU A 302 3.52 25.32 -16.27
C GLU A 302 2.22 24.51 -16.17
N THR A 303 1.08 25.19 -16.25
CA THR A 303 -0.23 24.58 -16.21
C THR A 303 -1.05 25.00 -17.43
N ALA A 304 -1.26 24.07 -18.36
CA ALA A 304 -1.96 24.32 -19.62
C ALA A 304 -3.35 23.70 -19.70
N GLY A 305 -3.64 22.68 -18.88
CA GLY A 305 -4.95 22.04 -18.84
C GLY A 305 -5.99 22.90 -18.10
N ASP A 306 -7.24 22.90 -18.59
CA ASP A 306 -8.36 23.49 -17.84
C ASP A 306 -8.58 22.71 -16.53
N GLY A 307 -8.78 23.43 -15.43
CA GLY A 307 -8.91 22.86 -14.08
C GLY A 307 -7.64 22.20 -13.53
N ALA A 308 -6.53 22.22 -14.28
CA ALA A 308 -5.30 21.55 -13.89
C ALA A 308 -4.52 22.31 -12.81
N ILE A 309 -3.66 21.60 -12.09
CA ILE A 309 -2.89 22.12 -10.96
C ILE A 309 -1.45 21.62 -11.06
N ALA A 310 -0.48 22.52 -11.12
CA ALA A 310 0.95 22.24 -11.02
C ALA A 310 1.55 22.95 -9.79
N ILE A 311 2.19 22.22 -8.89
CA ILE A 311 2.80 22.75 -7.66
C ILE A 311 4.22 22.19 -7.47
N GLY A 312 5.23 23.07 -7.59
CA GLY A 312 6.65 22.76 -7.43
C GLY A 312 7.51 23.35 -8.55
N ASN A 313 8.83 23.41 -8.32
CA ASN A 313 9.79 23.87 -9.33
C ASN A 313 9.73 22.99 -10.60
N GLY A 314 9.55 23.60 -11.77
CA GLY A 314 9.56 22.92 -13.07
C GLY A 314 8.45 21.88 -13.26
N THR A 315 7.35 21.96 -12.50
CA THR A 315 6.21 21.05 -12.65
C THR A 315 5.36 21.39 -13.87
N VAL A 316 4.80 20.38 -14.54
CA VAL A 316 4.01 20.56 -15.77
C VAL A 316 2.67 19.81 -15.66
N ALA A 317 1.55 20.52 -15.79
CA ALA A 317 0.22 19.91 -15.86
C ALA A 317 -0.52 20.39 -17.12
N SER A 318 -0.48 19.57 -18.18
CA SER A 318 -1.03 19.93 -19.50
C SER A 318 -2.33 19.21 -19.87
N GLY A 319 -2.69 18.12 -19.18
CA GLY A 319 -3.97 17.45 -19.38
C GLY A 319 -5.13 18.18 -18.68
N LEU A 320 -6.36 18.02 -19.19
CA LEU A 320 -7.58 18.50 -18.51
C LEU A 320 -7.70 17.86 -17.13
N ASP A 321 -8.03 18.63 -16.09
CA ASP A 321 -8.12 18.17 -14.69
C ASP A 321 -6.87 17.43 -14.18
N ALA A 322 -5.69 17.71 -14.76
CA ALA A 322 -4.44 17.06 -14.37
C ALA A 322 -3.86 17.65 -13.09
N LEU A 323 -3.19 16.81 -12.29
CA LEU A 323 -2.53 17.21 -11.05
C LEU A 323 -1.05 16.83 -11.09
N ALA A 324 -0.16 17.82 -11.05
CA ALA A 324 1.29 17.64 -10.92
C ALA A 324 1.80 18.27 -9.62
N ILE A 325 2.41 17.50 -8.73
CA ILE A 325 2.99 18.01 -7.47
C ILE A 325 4.38 17.43 -7.26
N GLY A 326 5.38 18.28 -7.05
CA GLY A 326 6.73 17.87 -6.67
C GLY A 326 7.77 18.40 -7.66
N GLY A 327 8.62 19.31 -7.18
CA GLY A 327 9.74 19.83 -7.96
C GLY A 327 11.03 19.06 -7.73
N ASP A 328 12.03 19.40 -8.53
CA ASP A 328 13.42 18.95 -8.36
C ASP A 328 14.35 20.17 -8.35
N ASN A 329 15.42 20.13 -7.55
CA ASN A 329 16.41 21.21 -7.48
C ASN A 329 17.41 21.07 -8.64
N GLY A 330 16.96 21.39 -9.87
CA GLY A 330 17.79 21.42 -11.08
C GLY A 330 17.41 20.44 -12.20
N GLY A 331 16.32 19.69 -12.03
CA GLY A 331 15.73 18.80 -13.05
C GLY A 331 14.30 19.18 -13.43
N ALA A 332 13.66 18.39 -14.29
CA ALA A 332 12.24 18.53 -14.59
C ALA A 332 11.39 18.10 -13.37
N GLY A 333 10.37 18.88 -13.00
CA GLY A 333 9.45 18.51 -11.93
C GLY A 333 8.51 17.37 -12.33
N ALA A 334 7.53 17.09 -11.48
CA ALA A 334 6.42 16.20 -11.81
C ALA A 334 5.70 16.66 -13.09
N ALA A 335 5.35 15.73 -13.97
CA ALA A 335 4.63 16.00 -15.22
C ALA A 335 3.37 15.14 -15.35
N ALA A 336 2.21 15.79 -15.41
CA ALA A 336 0.89 15.21 -15.62
C ALA A 336 0.33 15.68 -16.97
N VAL A 337 0.50 14.84 -18.00
CA VAL A 337 0.28 15.23 -19.40
C VAL A 337 -1.07 14.75 -19.94
N GLY A 338 -1.54 13.58 -19.49
CA GLY A 338 -2.83 13.03 -19.92
C GLY A 338 -4.02 13.68 -19.23
N ASN A 339 -5.21 13.57 -19.82
CA ASN A 339 -6.45 14.02 -19.17
C ASN A 339 -6.72 13.23 -17.89
N SER A 340 -7.15 13.93 -16.84
CA SER A 340 -7.46 13.40 -15.51
C SER A 340 -6.30 12.58 -14.91
N THR A 341 -5.06 13.00 -15.15
CA THR A 341 -3.86 12.34 -14.63
C THR A 341 -3.41 12.91 -13.29
N THR A 342 -2.62 12.14 -12.56
CA THR A 342 -2.01 12.57 -11.31
C THR A 342 -0.54 12.15 -11.28
N ALA A 343 0.38 13.11 -11.16
CA ALA A 343 1.81 12.91 -10.98
C ALA A 343 2.26 13.57 -9.67
N VAL A 344 2.75 12.78 -8.71
CA VAL A 344 3.17 13.28 -7.39
C VAL A 344 4.55 12.75 -7.02
N GLY A 345 5.52 13.64 -6.82
CA GLY A 345 6.92 13.32 -6.53
C GLY A 345 7.87 13.94 -7.57
N GLY A 346 9.12 14.21 -7.18
CA GLY A 346 10.11 14.75 -8.12
C GLY A 346 10.29 13.83 -9.32
N GLU A 347 10.27 14.40 -10.53
CA GLU A 347 10.34 13.67 -11.82
C GLU A 347 9.24 12.58 -12.01
N ALA A 348 8.14 12.61 -11.24
CA ALA A 348 7.01 11.69 -11.47
C ALA A 348 6.33 12.01 -12.82
N PHE A 349 5.95 10.99 -13.59
CA PHE A 349 5.47 11.17 -14.96
C PHE A 349 4.21 10.36 -15.26
N ALA A 350 3.09 11.04 -15.49
CA ALA A 350 1.81 10.43 -15.84
C ALA A 350 1.33 10.92 -17.22
N GLN A 351 1.28 10.03 -18.22
CA GLN A 351 0.93 10.38 -19.60
C GLN A 351 -0.44 9.86 -20.06
N GLY A 352 -0.79 8.62 -19.73
CA GLY A 352 -2.01 8.00 -20.23
C GLY A 352 -3.27 8.62 -19.61
N PRO A 353 -4.41 8.71 -20.31
CA PRO A 353 -5.65 9.23 -19.72
C PRO A 353 -6.05 8.45 -18.45
N GLY A 354 -6.31 9.16 -17.36
CA GLY A 354 -6.62 8.56 -16.05
C GLY A 354 -5.45 7.84 -15.36
N ALA A 355 -4.21 8.04 -15.83
CA ALA A 355 -3.03 7.44 -15.22
C ALA A 355 -2.62 8.15 -13.91
N THR A 356 -1.99 7.39 -13.01
CA THR A 356 -1.51 7.90 -11.72
C THR A 356 -0.07 7.47 -11.49
N ALA A 357 0.83 8.41 -11.27
CA ALA A 357 2.22 8.18 -10.90
C ALA A 357 2.49 8.88 -9.56
N ILE A 358 2.76 8.12 -8.50
CA ILE A 358 3.08 8.66 -7.17
C ILE A 358 4.40 8.05 -6.68
N GLY A 359 5.40 8.89 -6.44
CA GLY A 359 6.75 8.51 -6.05
C GLY A 359 7.80 9.18 -6.94
N TRP A 360 9.01 9.37 -6.43
CA TRP A 360 10.09 9.98 -7.20
C TRP A 360 10.45 9.09 -8.41
N ARG A 361 10.49 9.70 -9.60
CA ARG A 361 10.63 9.01 -10.90
C ARG A 361 9.66 7.85 -11.13
N SER A 362 8.47 7.89 -10.52
CA SER A 362 7.39 6.95 -10.89
C SER A 362 6.86 7.30 -12.28
N ILE A 363 6.53 6.29 -13.09
CA ILE A 363 6.13 6.46 -14.49
C ILE A 363 4.87 5.66 -14.76
N ALA A 364 3.81 6.32 -15.23
CA ALA A 364 2.56 5.72 -15.67
C ALA A 364 2.22 6.18 -17.10
N ASN A 365 2.55 5.36 -18.10
CA ASN A 365 2.53 5.76 -19.51
C ASN A 365 1.22 5.46 -20.24
N ALA A 366 0.50 4.41 -19.83
CA ALA A 366 -0.70 3.94 -20.55
C ALA A 366 -2.02 4.37 -19.90
N GLU A 367 -3.13 4.22 -20.65
CA GLU A 367 -4.48 4.54 -20.17
C GLU A 367 -4.79 3.79 -18.88
N ARG A 368 -5.21 4.54 -17.84
CA ARG A 368 -5.50 4.01 -16.49
C ARG A 368 -4.38 3.15 -15.90
N ALA A 369 -3.13 3.43 -16.25
CA ALA A 369 -1.96 2.82 -15.60
C ALA A 369 -1.70 3.49 -14.25
N HIS A 370 -1.32 2.71 -13.25
CA HIS A 370 -1.07 3.22 -11.90
C HIS A 370 0.30 2.76 -11.39
N ALA A 371 1.20 3.71 -11.13
CA ALA A 371 2.53 3.48 -10.58
C ALA A 371 2.66 4.15 -9.21
N PHE A 372 2.95 3.38 -8.17
CA PHE A 372 3.12 3.83 -6.79
C PHE A 372 4.46 3.36 -6.24
N GLY A 373 5.40 4.27 -5.98
CA GLY A 373 6.72 3.97 -5.43
C GLY A 373 7.87 4.67 -6.16
N HIS A 374 9.04 4.68 -5.54
CA HIS A 374 10.28 5.17 -6.17
C HIS A 374 10.62 4.30 -7.40
N LEU A 375 10.79 4.91 -8.57
CA LEU A 375 11.06 4.21 -9.84
C LEU A 375 9.99 3.19 -10.28
N ALA A 376 8.78 3.22 -9.73
CA ALA A 376 7.70 2.33 -10.16
C ALA A 376 7.30 2.62 -11.61
N LEU A 377 7.09 1.58 -12.42
CA LEU A 377 6.82 1.68 -13.86
C LEU A 377 5.56 0.90 -14.25
N ALA A 378 4.52 1.62 -14.70
CA ALA A 378 3.29 1.05 -15.23
C ALA A 378 3.12 1.46 -16.71
N ASN A 379 3.46 0.54 -17.64
CA ASN A 379 3.39 0.80 -19.09
C ASN A 379 2.20 0.12 -19.78
N GLY A 380 1.57 -0.87 -19.16
CA GLY A 380 0.41 -1.55 -19.72
C GLY A 380 -0.90 -0.78 -19.51
N VAL A 381 -1.86 -0.96 -20.42
CA VAL A 381 -3.21 -0.43 -20.23
C VAL A 381 -3.85 -1.07 -19.00
N ARG A 382 -4.40 -0.26 -18.10
CA ARG A 382 -4.95 -0.71 -16.80
C ARG A 382 -3.96 -1.53 -15.95
N SER A 383 -2.65 -1.28 -16.09
CA SER A 383 -1.64 -1.95 -15.26
C SER A 383 -1.43 -1.27 -13.90
N LEU A 384 -0.94 -2.03 -12.93
CA LEU A 384 -0.69 -1.56 -11.57
C LEU A 384 0.73 -1.96 -11.13
N ALA A 385 1.59 -0.99 -10.84
CA ALA A 385 2.91 -1.19 -10.26
C ALA A 385 2.98 -0.55 -8.87
N VAL A 386 3.26 -1.33 -7.82
CA VAL A 386 3.36 -0.87 -6.42
C VAL A 386 4.64 -1.36 -5.78
N GLY A 387 5.54 -0.46 -5.39
CA GLY A 387 6.80 -0.78 -4.75
C GLY A 387 7.99 -0.05 -5.41
N GLU A 388 9.16 -0.14 -4.78
CA GLU A 388 10.40 0.36 -5.38
C GLU A 388 10.72 -0.43 -6.64
N ALA A 389 10.91 0.26 -7.77
CA ALA A 389 11.26 -0.33 -9.06
C ALA A 389 10.33 -1.47 -9.54
N ALA A 390 9.08 -1.51 -9.06
CA ALA A 390 8.07 -2.46 -9.54
C ALA A 390 7.70 -2.14 -11.00
N GLN A 391 7.55 -3.16 -11.84
CA GLN A 391 7.36 -3.04 -13.29
C GLN A 391 6.14 -3.83 -13.75
N ALA A 392 5.07 -3.14 -14.12
CA ALA A 392 3.88 -3.71 -14.75
C ALA A 392 3.78 -3.24 -16.20
N THR A 393 4.47 -3.94 -17.10
CA THR A 393 4.74 -3.45 -18.47
C THR A 393 3.71 -3.88 -19.51
N ALA A 394 2.95 -4.94 -19.25
CA ALA A 394 1.91 -5.44 -20.14
C ALA A 394 0.49 -5.07 -19.68
N ASP A 395 -0.46 -5.15 -20.61
CA ASP A 395 -1.87 -4.81 -20.35
C ASP A 395 -2.46 -5.68 -19.23
N PHE A 396 -3.22 -5.05 -18.34
CA PHE A 396 -3.83 -5.67 -17.16
C PHE A 396 -2.83 -6.30 -16.16
N ALA A 397 -1.53 -6.06 -16.32
CA ALA A 397 -0.50 -6.62 -15.45
C ALA A 397 -0.52 -5.96 -14.05
N ILE A 398 -0.23 -6.76 -13.03
CA ILE A 398 -0.13 -6.31 -11.63
C ILE A 398 1.24 -6.70 -11.08
N ALA A 399 2.07 -5.72 -10.76
CA ALA A 399 3.36 -5.91 -10.08
C ALA A 399 3.33 -5.24 -8.70
N GLN A 400 3.48 -6.00 -7.63
CA GLN A 400 3.47 -5.49 -6.26
C GLN A 400 4.64 -6.06 -5.44
N GLY A 401 5.58 -5.20 -5.04
CA GLY A 401 6.79 -5.57 -4.29
C GLY A 401 8.03 -4.83 -4.80
N ASN A 402 9.13 -4.90 -4.06
CA ASN A 402 10.42 -4.36 -4.52
C ASN A 402 10.88 -5.15 -5.75
N ILE A 403 11.15 -4.48 -6.88
CA ILE A 403 11.62 -5.09 -8.15
C ILE A 403 10.66 -6.19 -8.69
N ALA A 404 9.37 -6.19 -8.30
CA ALA A 404 8.39 -7.12 -8.85
C ALA A 404 8.17 -6.85 -10.36
N GLN A 405 8.11 -7.88 -11.19
CA GLN A 405 8.03 -7.77 -12.65
C GLN A 405 6.84 -8.56 -13.21
N ALA A 406 5.83 -7.85 -13.71
CA ALA A 406 4.69 -8.43 -14.44
C ALA A 406 4.75 -7.97 -15.91
N GLN A 407 5.30 -8.83 -16.77
CA GLN A 407 5.57 -8.53 -18.18
C GLN A 407 4.65 -9.26 -19.17
N GLY A 408 3.86 -10.23 -18.69
CA GLY A 408 2.85 -10.92 -19.48
C GLY A 408 1.51 -10.19 -19.44
N VAL A 409 0.72 -10.32 -20.52
CA VAL A 409 -0.66 -9.79 -20.52
C VAL A 409 -1.46 -10.48 -19.42
N ALA A 410 -2.18 -9.69 -18.62
CA ALA A 410 -2.93 -10.15 -17.44
C ALA A 410 -2.09 -10.94 -16.41
N SER A 411 -0.76 -10.73 -16.38
CA SER A 411 0.11 -11.40 -15.42
C SER A 411 0.11 -10.71 -14.06
N ILE A 412 0.38 -11.49 -13.01
CA ILE A 412 0.37 -11.04 -11.62
C ILE A 412 1.69 -11.44 -10.96
N ALA A 413 2.50 -10.47 -10.54
CA ALA A 413 3.72 -10.66 -9.77
C ALA A 413 3.59 -9.96 -8.41
N ILE A 414 3.50 -10.71 -7.32
CA ILE A 414 3.38 -10.16 -5.95
C ILE A 414 4.47 -10.76 -5.06
N GLY A 415 5.32 -9.90 -4.50
CA GLY A 415 6.45 -10.27 -3.66
C GLY A 415 7.75 -9.60 -4.13
N ASN A 416 8.72 -9.48 -3.22
CA ASN A 416 10.05 -8.98 -3.54
C ASN A 416 10.69 -9.85 -4.64
N ASN A 417 11.13 -9.22 -5.73
CA ASN A 417 11.82 -9.86 -6.85
C ASN A 417 10.99 -10.97 -7.55
N SER A 418 9.65 -10.94 -7.43
CA SER A 418 8.75 -11.87 -8.12
C SER A 418 8.66 -11.54 -9.61
N VAL A 419 8.54 -12.57 -10.46
CA VAL A 419 8.58 -12.43 -11.93
C VAL A 419 7.46 -13.23 -12.59
N ALA A 420 6.56 -12.55 -13.30
CA ALA A 420 5.47 -13.14 -14.09
C ALA A 420 5.55 -12.68 -15.55
N ASN A 421 6.26 -13.45 -16.38
CA ASN A 421 6.55 -13.10 -17.79
C ASN A 421 5.55 -13.70 -18.78
N GLY A 422 4.93 -14.84 -18.45
CA GLY A 422 3.95 -15.48 -19.32
C GLY A 422 2.61 -14.76 -19.33
N VAL A 423 1.85 -14.91 -20.42
CA VAL A 423 0.44 -14.47 -20.49
C VAL A 423 -0.37 -15.22 -19.44
N ASP A 424 -1.23 -14.53 -18.68
CA ASP A 424 -2.00 -15.09 -17.55
C ASP A 424 -1.13 -15.76 -16.47
N ALA A 425 0.15 -15.43 -16.38
CA ALA A 425 1.05 -16.00 -15.39
C ALA A 425 0.85 -15.40 -14.00
N VAL A 426 0.98 -16.21 -12.96
CA VAL A 426 0.82 -15.79 -11.57
C VAL A 426 2.05 -16.18 -10.76
N ALA A 427 2.80 -15.21 -10.28
CA ALA A 427 3.95 -15.37 -9.39
C ALA A 427 3.68 -14.70 -8.04
N LEU A 428 3.57 -15.48 -6.98
CA LEU A 428 3.22 -15.02 -5.63
C LEU A 428 4.25 -15.54 -4.62
N GLY A 429 5.05 -14.65 -4.06
CA GLY A 429 6.10 -14.99 -3.10
C GLY A 429 7.36 -14.19 -3.36
N GLY A 430 7.90 -13.61 -2.29
CA GLY A 430 9.20 -12.95 -2.30
C GLY A 430 10.22 -13.71 -1.47
N ASP A 431 11.49 -13.38 -1.67
CA ASP A 431 12.58 -13.78 -0.81
C ASP A 431 13.48 -12.57 -0.56
N ASP A 432 14.03 -12.47 0.65
CA ASP A 432 14.97 -11.42 1.04
C ASP A 432 16.41 -11.74 0.59
N ALA A 433 16.68 -12.99 0.19
CA ALA A 433 18.02 -13.51 -0.09
C ALA A 433 18.30 -13.86 -1.58
N GLY A 434 17.32 -13.72 -2.48
CA GLY A 434 17.46 -14.24 -3.86
C GLY A 434 16.42 -13.80 -4.89
N SER A 435 15.96 -14.74 -5.71
CA SER A 435 14.89 -14.56 -6.70
C SER A 435 13.53 -14.84 -6.05
N GLY A 436 12.51 -14.02 -6.33
CA GLY A 436 11.15 -14.32 -5.88
C GLY A 436 10.55 -15.51 -6.61
N ALA A 437 9.24 -15.71 -6.46
CA ALA A 437 8.49 -16.66 -7.30
C ALA A 437 8.64 -16.28 -8.79
N GLN A 438 8.81 -17.27 -9.66
CA GLN A 438 9.01 -17.10 -11.10
C GLN A 438 8.01 -17.93 -11.89
N ALA A 439 7.11 -17.24 -12.61
CA ALA A 439 6.12 -17.81 -13.51
C ALA A 439 6.45 -17.34 -14.95
N LEU A 440 7.23 -18.13 -15.67
CA LEU A 440 7.85 -17.72 -16.95
C LEU A 440 7.05 -18.13 -18.18
N GLY A 441 6.34 -19.26 -18.13
CA GLY A 441 5.52 -19.76 -19.24
C GLY A 441 4.10 -19.21 -19.25
N ASN A 442 3.40 -19.34 -20.37
CA ASN A 442 1.99 -18.94 -20.46
C ASN A 442 1.12 -19.79 -19.51
N SER A 443 0.17 -19.13 -18.85
CA SER A 443 -0.76 -19.71 -17.87
C SER A 443 -0.07 -20.49 -16.76
N THR A 444 1.14 -20.06 -16.36
CA THR A 444 1.90 -20.68 -15.26
C THR A 444 1.50 -20.11 -13.91
N THR A 445 1.65 -20.91 -12.86
CA THR A 445 1.45 -20.48 -11.46
C THR A 445 2.66 -20.87 -10.62
N ALA A 446 3.31 -19.90 -9.99
CA ALA A 446 4.39 -20.09 -9.03
C ALA A 446 4.00 -19.45 -7.69
N LEU A 447 3.87 -20.24 -6.63
CA LEU A 447 3.47 -19.79 -5.30
C LEU A 447 4.49 -20.25 -4.24
N GLY A 448 5.16 -19.30 -3.57
CA GLY A 448 6.20 -19.55 -2.57
C GLY A 448 7.52 -18.86 -2.92
N GLY A 449 8.37 -18.62 -1.91
CA GLY A 449 9.70 -18.05 -2.13
C GLY A 449 10.53 -18.96 -3.05
N GLU A 450 11.15 -18.38 -4.08
CA GLU A 450 11.91 -19.10 -5.10
C GLU A 450 11.14 -20.23 -5.84
N ALA A 451 9.80 -20.27 -5.81
CA ALA A 451 9.02 -21.22 -6.62
C ALA A 451 9.22 -20.94 -8.11
N PHE A 452 9.40 -21.98 -8.94
CA PHE A 452 9.76 -21.85 -10.34
C PHE A 452 8.84 -22.67 -11.26
N ALA A 453 8.03 -21.98 -12.07
CA ALA A 453 7.16 -22.58 -13.07
C ALA A 453 7.51 -22.06 -14.47
N GLN A 454 8.02 -22.93 -15.35
CA GLN A 454 8.53 -22.53 -16.66
C GLN A 454 7.66 -23.04 -17.83
N GLY A 455 7.25 -24.30 -17.79
CA GLY A 455 6.49 -24.91 -18.88
C GLY A 455 5.08 -24.32 -19.03
N PRO A 456 4.50 -24.25 -20.24
CA PRO A 456 3.15 -23.76 -20.42
C PRO A 456 2.12 -24.54 -19.57
N GLY A 457 1.30 -23.83 -18.81
CA GLY A 457 0.33 -24.43 -17.88
C GLY A 457 0.93 -25.16 -16.69
N ALA A 458 2.22 -24.96 -16.38
CA ALA A 458 2.88 -25.55 -15.22
C ALA A 458 2.50 -24.85 -13.91
N THR A 459 2.47 -25.61 -12.82
CA THR A 459 2.11 -25.12 -11.49
C THR A 459 3.15 -25.57 -10.47
N ALA A 460 3.82 -24.62 -9.83
CA ALA A 460 4.77 -24.85 -8.73
C ALA A 460 4.26 -24.17 -7.45
N VAL A 461 4.03 -24.94 -6.39
CA VAL A 461 3.54 -24.46 -5.10
C VAL A 461 4.42 -24.99 -3.98
N GLY A 462 5.09 -24.10 -3.26
CA GLY A 462 6.02 -24.41 -2.18
C GLY A 462 7.36 -23.70 -2.38
N TRP A 463 8.10 -23.49 -1.29
CA TRP A 463 9.42 -22.86 -1.36
C TRP A 463 10.38 -23.72 -2.19
N ARG A 464 11.02 -23.12 -3.20
CA ARG A 464 11.87 -23.80 -4.19
C ARG A 464 11.23 -25.00 -4.88
N SER A 465 9.90 -25.02 -5.02
CA SER A 465 9.24 -26.00 -5.90
C SER A 465 9.54 -25.69 -7.37
N VAL A 466 9.68 -26.72 -8.20
CA VAL A 466 10.04 -26.60 -9.62
C VAL A 466 9.06 -27.38 -10.48
N ALA A 467 8.41 -26.69 -11.41
CA ALA A 467 7.59 -27.28 -12.48
C ALA A 467 8.12 -26.81 -13.84
N ASP A 468 8.98 -27.61 -14.45
CA ASP A 468 9.79 -27.18 -15.61
C ASP A 468 9.10 -27.44 -16.95
N ALA A 469 8.40 -28.56 -17.08
CA ALA A 469 7.79 -29.00 -18.34
C ALA A 469 6.32 -28.59 -18.52
N GLU A 470 5.79 -28.78 -19.73
CA GLU A 470 4.40 -28.47 -20.07
C GLU A 470 3.43 -29.22 -19.13
N ARG A 471 2.53 -28.45 -18.48
CA ARG A 471 1.54 -28.98 -17.53
C ARG A 471 2.13 -29.82 -16.39
N ALA A 472 3.41 -29.63 -16.06
CA ALA A 472 4.03 -30.22 -14.88
C ALA A 472 3.46 -29.57 -13.60
N GLN A 473 3.30 -30.36 -12.54
CA GLN A 473 2.70 -29.90 -11.29
C GLN A 473 3.57 -30.32 -10.11
N ALA A 474 4.10 -29.34 -9.37
CA ALA A 474 4.91 -29.54 -8.19
C ALA A 474 4.26 -28.90 -6.96
N PHE A 475 3.99 -29.69 -5.94
CA PHE A 475 3.36 -29.26 -4.68
C PHE A 475 4.21 -29.71 -3.49
N GLY A 476 4.91 -28.79 -2.82
CA GLY A 476 5.73 -29.07 -1.65
C GLY A 476 7.04 -28.27 -1.62
N HIS A 477 7.69 -28.23 -0.45
CA HIS A 477 9.04 -27.68 -0.32
C HIS A 477 10.02 -28.53 -1.14
N LEU A 478 10.76 -27.92 -2.08
CA LEU A 478 11.71 -28.60 -2.98
C LEU A 478 11.09 -29.68 -3.91
N ALA A 479 9.78 -29.72 -4.10
CA ALA A 479 9.13 -30.66 -5.02
C ALA A 479 9.52 -30.35 -6.48
N ASN A 480 9.92 -31.35 -7.27
CA ASN A 480 10.33 -31.17 -8.66
C ASN A 480 9.51 -32.05 -9.61
N ALA A 481 8.74 -31.42 -10.49
CA ALA A 481 8.04 -32.03 -11.61
C ALA A 481 8.73 -31.61 -12.92
N LEU A 482 9.55 -32.49 -13.48
CA LEU A 482 10.41 -32.21 -14.64
C LEU A 482 9.88 -32.81 -15.95
N GLY A 483 8.97 -33.79 -15.88
CA GLY A 483 8.38 -34.44 -17.05
C GLY A 483 7.12 -33.75 -17.57
N VAL A 484 6.78 -33.96 -18.84
CA VAL A 484 5.54 -33.44 -19.43
C VAL A 484 4.34 -34.08 -18.73
N ARG A 485 3.40 -33.26 -18.25
CA ARG A 485 2.22 -33.71 -17.47
C ARG A 485 2.59 -34.55 -16.23
N SER A 486 3.76 -34.35 -15.64
CA SER A 486 4.18 -35.06 -14.41
C SER A 486 3.61 -34.38 -13.15
N LEU A 487 3.53 -35.14 -12.05
CA LEU A 487 3.01 -34.69 -10.77
C LEU A 487 3.98 -35.05 -9.63
N ALA A 488 4.49 -34.05 -8.91
CA ALA A 488 5.29 -34.22 -7.70
C ALA A 488 4.56 -33.61 -6.49
N VAL A 489 4.24 -34.40 -5.47
CA VAL A 489 3.53 -33.97 -4.25
C VAL A 489 4.29 -34.44 -3.02
N GLY A 490 4.80 -33.51 -2.21
CA GLY A 490 5.56 -33.82 -1.00
C GLY A 490 6.88 -33.04 -0.93
N GLU A 491 7.51 -33.06 0.24
CA GLU A 491 8.85 -32.47 0.39
C GLU A 491 9.87 -33.26 -0.44
N ALA A 492 10.60 -32.57 -1.32
CA ALA A 492 11.62 -33.16 -2.18
C ALA A 492 11.14 -34.34 -3.06
N ALA A 493 9.84 -34.42 -3.39
CA ALA A 493 9.31 -35.38 -4.35
C ALA A 493 9.83 -35.11 -5.77
N LEU A 494 10.20 -36.14 -6.52
CA LEU A 494 10.85 -36.05 -7.83
C LEU A 494 10.08 -36.84 -8.90
N ALA A 495 9.34 -36.14 -9.75
CA ALA A 495 8.72 -36.72 -10.95
C ALA A 495 9.55 -36.35 -12.18
N LEU A 496 10.46 -37.23 -12.59
CA LEU A 496 11.54 -36.92 -13.54
C LEU A 496 11.17 -37.13 -15.01
N SER A 497 10.15 -37.93 -15.29
CA SER A 497 9.81 -38.41 -16.64
C SER A 497 8.36 -38.08 -17.02
N ASP A 498 8.04 -38.17 -18.31
CA ASP A 498 6.72 -37.83 -18.82
C ASP A 498 5.61 -38.66 -18.16
N THR A 499 4.52 -37.99 -17.79
CA THR A 499 3.34 -38.58 -17.11
C THR A 499 3.64 -39.31 -15.79
N SER A 500 4.84 -39.13 -15.22
CA SER A 500 5.21 -39.78 -13.96
C SER A 500 4.59 -39.08 -12.74
N ILE A 501 4.32 -39.84 -11.69
CA ILE A 501 3.66 -39.38 -10.46
C ILE A 501 4.52 -39.77 -9.26
N ALA A 502 5.04 -38.78 -8.53
CA ALA A 502 5.74 -38.96 -7.26
C ALA A 502 4.92 -38.31 -6.14
N MET A 503 4.45 -39.09 -5.17
CA MET A 503 3.67 -38.60 -4.03
C MET A 503 4.24 -39.13 -2.71
N GLY A 504 4.78 -38.24 -1.87
CA GLY A 504 5.42 -38.58 -0.60
C GLY A 504 6.74 -37.84 -0.42
N ASN A 505 7.23 -37.78 0.83
CA ASN A 505 8.54 -37.20 1.14
C ASN A 505 9.64 -38.01 0.41
N GLN A 506 10.49 -37.31 -0.34
CA GLN A 506 11.59 -37.92 -1.10
C GLN A 506 11.19 -39.07 -2.04
N SER A 507 9.92 -39.11 -2.49
CA SER A 507 9.46 -40.09 -3.50
C SER A 507 10.07 -39.80 -4.87
N ILE A 508 10.39 -40.84 -5.64
CA ILE A 508 11.07 -40.74 -6.93
C ILE A 508 10.33 -41.54 -8.00
N ALA A 509 9.85 -40.85 -9.03
CA ALA A 509 9.25 -41.44 -10.22
C ALA A 509 10.11 -41.15 -11.46
N ALA A 510 11.09 -42.03 -11.70
CA ALA A 510 12.09 -41.90 -12.77
C ALA A 510 11.66 -42.53 -14.11
N GLY A 511 10.79 -43.53 -14.09
CA GLY A 511 10.26 -44.16 -15.31
C GLY A 511 9.17 -43.33 -16.00
N ALA A 512 9.03 -43.47 -17.32
CA ALA A 512 7.93 -42.86 -18.05
C ALA A 512 6.59 -43.49 -17.64
N GLY A 513 5.61 -42.67 -17.29
CA GLY A 513 4.29 -43.12 -16.81
C GLY A 513 4.33 -43.91 -15.50
N SER A 514 5.44 -43.84 -14.74
CA SER A 514 5.58 -44.56 -13.47
C SER A 514 4.90 -43.84 -12.31
N ILE A 515 4.56 -44.58 -11.26
CA ILE A 515 3.84 -44.08 -10.08
C ILE A 515 4.59 -44.51 -8.81
N ALA A 516 5.14 -43.56 -8.07
CA ALA A 516 5.75 -43.76 -6.77
C ALA A 516 4.92 -43.05 -5.68
N VAL A 517 4.36 -43.81 -4.74
CA VAL A 517 3.49 -43.29 -3.66
C VAL A 517 3.95 -43.80 -2.31
N GLY A 518 4.46 -42.92 -1.46
CA GLY A 518 5.00 -43.22 -0.14
C GLY A 518 6.26 -42.43 0.17
N ASP A 519 6.61 -42.36 1.45
CA ASP A 519 7.91 -41.87 1.89
C ASP A 519 9.03 -42.73 1.28
N LEU A 520 10.01 -42.13 0.61
CA LEU A 520 11.13 -42.82 -0.06
C LEU A 520 10.72 -43.88 -1.11
N ALA A 521 9.48 -43.86 -1.61
CA ALA A 521 9.05 -44.79 -2.67
C ALA A 521 9.78 -44.48 -4.00
N GLU A 522 10.25 -45.51 -4.70
CA GLU A 522 11.06 -45.36 -5.91
C GLU A 522 10.54 -46.22 -7.07
N THR A 523 10.41 -45.61 -8.24
CA THR A 523 10.17 -46.32 -9.51
C THR A 523 11.24 -45.94 -10.52
N ALA A 524 11.90 -46.95 -11.11
CA ALA A 524 12.90 -46.74 -12.16
C ALA A 524 12.44 -47.25 -13.53
N GLY A 525 11.54 -48.23 -13.57
CA GLY A 525 11.03 -48.79 -14.82
C GLY A 525 9.88 -47.99 -15.41
N ASP A 526 9.79 -47.96 -16.74
CA ASP A 526 8.62 -47.41 -17.44
C ASP A 526 7.36 -48.20 -17.06
N GLY A 527 6.25 -47.50 -16.81
CA GLY A 527 4.99 -48.08 -16.36
C GLY A 527 5.03 -48.74 -14.97
N ALA A 528 6.14 -48.64 -14.24
CA ALA A 528 6.28 -49.27 -12.92
C ALA A 528 5.46 -48.54 -11.85
N ILE A 529 5.00 -49.30 -10.85
CA ILE A 529 4.18 -48.79 -9.75
C ILE A 529 4.78 -49.25 -8.42
N ALA A 530 5.16 -48.30 -7.57
CA ALA A 530 5.62 -48.52 -6.20
C ALA A 530 4.67 -47.79 -5.22
N ILE A 531 4.02 -48.53 -4.31
CA ILE A 531 3.08 -47.99 -3.32
C ILE A 531 3.46 -48.51 -1.92
N GLY A 532 3.86 -47.61 -1.03
CA GLY A 532 4.29 -47.90 0.34
C GLY A 532 5.63 -47.24 0.69
N ASN A 533 5.90 -47.07 1.99
CA ASN A 533 7.19 -46.54 2.46
C ASN A 533 8.35 -47.41 1.95
N ALA A 534 9.36 -46.79 1.34
CA ALA A 534 10.56 -47.41 0.80
C ALA A 534 10.27 -48.57 -0.18
N SER A 535 9.11 -48.55 -0.84
CA SER A 535 8.78 -49.53 -1.89
C SER A 535 9.55 -49.21 -3.17
N VAL A 536 10.04 -50.24 -3.87
CA VAL A 536 10.91 -50.10 -5.05
C VAL A 536 10.39 -50.93 -6.21
N ALA A 537 10.04 -50.29 -7.33
CA ALA A 537 9.72 -50.98 -8.59
C ALA A 537 10.72 -50.56 -9.68
N ALA A 538 11.76 -51.39 -9.87
CA ALA A 538 12.86 -51.07 -10.79
C ALA A 538 12.68 -51.64 -12.21
N GLY A 539 11.91 -52.72 -12.35
CA GLY A 539 11.64 -53.32 -13.66
C GLY A 539 10.56 -52.59 -14.46
N VAL A 540 10.59 -52.73 -15.79
CA VAL A 540 9.51 -52.25 -16.67
C VAL A 540 8.22 -53.01 -16.34
N ASP A 541 7.09 -52.30 -16.24
CA ASP A 541 5.78 -52.86 -15.83
C ASP A 541 5.81 -53.59 -14.47
N ALA A 542 6.75 -53.26 -13.59
CA ALA A 542 6.85 -53.87 -12.27
C ALA A 542 5.86 -53.26 -11.27
N LEU A 543 5.35 -54.09 -10.34
CA LEU A 543 4.41 -53.68 -9.30
C LEU A 543 4.97 -54.02 -7.91
N ALA A 544 5.25 -53.01 -7.10
CA ALA A 544 5.64 -53.15 -5.70
C ALA A 544 4.57 -52.49 -4.80
N ILE A 545 3.89 -53.26 -3.95
CA ILE A 545 2.91 -52.72 -2.98
C ILE A 545 3.22 -53.23 -1.59
N GLY A 546 3.58 -52.34 -0.68
CA GLY A 546 3.88 -52.67 0.71
C GLY A 546 5.03 -51.83 1.24
N GLY A 547 4.87 -51.30 2.45
CA GLY A 547 5.93 -50.64 3.20
C GLY A 547 6.20 -51.35 4.52
N ASP A 548 7.27 -50.94 5.18
CA ASP A 548 7.58 -51.33 6.54
C ASP A 548 8.11 -50.13 7.33
N ASP A 549 7.88 -50.12 8.64
CA ASP A 549 8.35 -49.08 9.55
C ASP A 549 9.89 -49.17 9.77
N ALA A 550 10.54 -50.27 9.39
CA ALA A 550 11.98 -50.48 9.54
C ALA A 550 12.83 -50.11 8.30
N GLY A 551 12.24 -49.48 7.27
CA GLY A 551 12.97 -48.87 6.16
C GLY A 551 13.24 -49.75 4.94
N ALA A 552 12.61 -50.92 4.85
CA ALA A 552 12.64 -51.77 3.65
C ALA A 552 11.20 -52.08 3.18
N GLY A 553 10.78 -51.50 2.06
CA GLY A 553 9.48 -51.78 1.46
C GLY A 553 9.47 -53.03 0.57
N ALA A 554 8.35 -53.28 -0.10
CA ALA A 554 8.27 -54.27 -1.17
C ALA A 554 9.23 -53.90 -2.32
N ALA A 555 9.90 -54.87 -2.91
CA ALA A 555 10.82 -54.65 -4.04
C ALA A 555 10.52 -55.58 -5.22
N ALA A 556 10.20 -54.97 -6.37
CA ALA A 556 9.94 -55.61 -7.65
C ALA A 556 11.04 -55.19 -8.65
N LEU A 557 12.11 -55.98 -8.72
CA LEU A 557 13.35 -55.61 -9.41
C LEU A 557 13.42 -56.07 -10.88
N GLY A 558 12.69 -57.13 -11.23
CA GLY A 558 12.65 -57.68 -12.59
C GLY A 558 11.54 -57.08 -13.45
N ASN A 559 11.66 -57.19 -14.78
CA ASN A 559 10.58 -56.77 -15.69
C ASN A 559 9.31 -57.61 -15.46
N SER A 560 8.16 -56.94 -15.50
CA SER A 560 6.84 -57.54 -15.29
C SER A 560 6.74 -58.36 -13.98
N THR A 561 7.44 -57.92 -12.93
CA THR A 561 7.38 -58.56 -11.60
C THR A 561 6.28 -57.99 -10.74
N THR A 562 5.83 -58.77 -9.75
CA THR A 562 4.85 -58.33 -8.74
C THR A 562 5.34 -58.71 -7.35
N ALA A 563 5.51 -57.73 -6.48
CA ALA A 563 5.85 -57.90 -5.07
C ALA A 563 4.77 -57.20 -4.21
N VAL A 564 3.99 -57.96 -3.44
CA VAL A 564 2.91 -57.42 -2.60
C VAL A 564 3.06 -57.90 -1.17
N GLY A 565 3.22 -56.99 -0.22
CA GLY A 565 3.46 -57.25 1.21
C GLY A 565 4.70 -56.51 1.72
N GLY A 566 4.77 -56.20 3.02
CA GLY A 566 5.97 -55.59 3.61
C GLY A 566 7.20 -56.48 3.40
N GLU A 567 8.30 -55.88 2.92
CA GLU A 567 9.53 -56.60 2.56
C GLU A 567 9.34 -57.76 1.53
N ALA A 568 8.25 -57.78 0.74
CA ALA A 568 8.10 -58.77 -0.34
C ALA A 568 9.14 -58.53 -1.44
N PHE A 569 9.72 -59.59 -2.02
CA PHE A 569 10.88 -59.49 -2.89
C PHE A 569 10.73 -60.32 -4.18
N ALA A 570 10.66 -59.67 -5.34
CA ALA A 570 10.56 -60.34 -6.65
C ALA A 570 11.69 -59.85 -7.59
N GLN A 571 12.58 -60.76 -8.01
CA GLN A 571 13.76 -60.39 -8.81
C GLN A 571 13.72 -60.87 -10.27
N GLY A 572 13.30 -62.11 -10.50
CA GLY A 572 13.34 -62.70 -11.83
C GLY A 572 12.27 -62.12 -12.75
N PRO A 573 12.49 -62.00 -14.08
CA PRO A 573 11.45 -61.55 -15.00
C PRO A 573 10.17 -62.39 -14.86
N GLY A 574 9.02 -61.72 -14.72
CA GLY A 574 7.72 -62.37 -14.52
C GLY A 574 7.54 -63.07 -13.16
N ALA A 575 8.42 -62.83 -12.18
CA ALA A 575 8.29 -63.39 -10.83
C ALA A 575 7.16 -62.70 -10.03
N THR A 576 6.49 -63.49 -9.19
CA THR A 576 5.40 -63.01 -8.32
C THR A 576 5.67 -63.41 -6.88
N ALA A 577 5.79 -62.43 -5.98
CA ALA A 577 5.90 -62.60 -4.54
C ALA A 577 4.70 -61.91 -3.86
N TYR A 578 3.90 -62.67 -3.11
CA TYR A 578 2.73 -62.16 -2.39
C TYR A 578 2.75 -62.63 -0.93
N GLY A 579 2.87 -61.72 0.02
CA GLY A 579 2.98 -61.97 1.45
C GLY A 579 4.18 -61.23 2.08
N TRP A 580 4.11 -60.95 3.38
CA TRP A 580 5.22 -60.33 4.10
C TRP A 580 6.47 -61.21 4.04
N ARG A 581 7.59 -60.63 3.62
CA ARG A 581 8.86 -61.33 3.34
C ARG A 581 8.75 -62.54 2.40
N SER A 582 7.75 -62.57 1.52
CA SER A 582 7.73 -63.54 0.41
C SER A 582 8.86 -63.24 -0.58
N SER A 583 9.48 -64.27 -1.16
CA SER A 583 10.64 -64.14 -2.04
C SER A 583 10.49 -64.98 -3.31
N ALA A 584 10.44 -64.34 -4.47
CA ALA A 584 10.44 -64.97 -5.78
C ALA A 584 11.73 -64.59 -6.53
N GLY A 585 12.75 -65.44 -6.40
CA GLY A 585 14.12 -65.11 -6.78
C GLY A 585 14.48 -65.33 -8.26
N ALA A 586 13.72 -66.17 -8.98
CA ALA A 586 14.06 -66.60 -10.34
C ALA A 586 12.97 -66.29 -11.38
N GLU A 587 13.28 -66.48 -12.66
CA GLU A 587 12.38 -66.23 -13.79
C GLU A 587 11.07 -67.02 -13.64
N ARG A 588 9.93 -66.31 -13.72
CA ARG A 588 8.57 -66.85 -13.54
C ARG A 588 8.38 -67.67 -12.25
N ALA A 589 9.16 -67.40 -11.20
CA ALA A 589 8.94 -67.99 -9.89
C ALA A 589 7.71 -67.38 -9.20
N THR A 590 6.95 -68.18 -8.46
CA THR A 590 5.73 -67.75 -7.76
C THR A 590 5.81 -68.11 -6.29
N ALA A 591 5.87 -67.12 -5.40
CA ALA A 591 5.86 -67.29 -3.95
C ALA A 591 4.61 -66.64 -3.35
N LEU A 592 3.73 -67.42 -2.71
CA LEU A 592 2.47 -66.97 -2.12
C LEU A 592 2.40 -67.38 -0.64
N GLY A 593 2.61 -66.43 0.28
CA GLY A 593 2.54 -66.66 1.72
C GLY A 593 3.56 -65.85 2.51
N HIS A 594 3.36 -65.75 3.83
CA HIS A 594 4.35 -65.19 4.74
C HIS A 594 5.64 -66.03 4.68
N LEU A 595 6.79 -65.42 4.41
CA LEU A 595 8.09 -66.11 4.27
C LEU A 595 8.18 -67.18 3.16
N ALA A 596 7.21 -67.26 2.23
CA ALA A 596 7.28 -68.21 1.12
C ALA A 596 8.49 -67.89 0.20
N SER A 597 9.25 -68.91 -0.20
CA SER A 597 10.47 -68.76 -1.01
C SER A 597 10.42 -69.64 -2.26
N ALA A 598 10.38 -69.02 -3.44
CA ALA A 598 10.49 -69.69 -4.74
C ALA A 598 11.76 -69.17 -5.44
N SER A 599 12.88 -69.88 -5.31
CA SER A 599 14.18 -69.49 -5.88
C SER A 599 14.55 -70.26 -7.15
N GLY A 600 13.79 -71.30 -7.50
CA GLY A 600 13.95 -72.03 -8.76
C GLY A 600 13.23 -71.38 -9.95
N VAL A 601 13.74 -71.58 -11.17
CA VAL A 601 13.09 -71.10 -12.40
C VAL A 601 11.75 -71.82 -12.58
N ARG A 602 10.67 -71.06 -12.82
CA ARG A 602 9.28 -71.58 -12.86
C ARG A 602 8.85 -72.35 -11.58
N ALA A 603 9.51 -72.13 -10.45
CA ALA A 603 9.14 -72.76 -9.18
C ALA A 603 7.90 -72.11 -8.58
N THR A 604 7.11 -72.88 -7.83
CA THR A 604 5.89 -72.42 -7.16
C THR A 604 5.92 -72.80 -5.68
N ALA A 605 5.99 -71.82 -4.79
CA ALA A 605 5.92 -71.98 -3.34
C ALA A 605 4.63 -71.32 -2.81
N VAL A 606 3.75 -72.09 -2.17
CA VAL A 606 2.47 -71.61 -1.63
C VAL A 606 2.31 -72.08 -0.19
N GLY A 607 2.30 -71.17 0.76
CA GLY A 607 2.18 -71.48 2.19
C GLY A 607 3.12 -70.63 3.05
N GLU A 608 2.93 -70.67 4.37
CA GLU A 608 3.88 -70.02 5.27
C GLU A 608 5.21 -70.78 5.25
N ALA A 609 6.31 -70.06 5.00
CA ALA A 609 7.67 -70.61 4.97
C ALA A 609 7.87 -71.82 4.03
N SER A 610 7.04 -71.98 2.98
CA SER A 610 7.26 -73.00 1.94
C SER A 610 8.49 -72.65 1.09
N SER A 611 9.32 -73.65 0.75
CA SER A 611 10.53 -73.50 -0.08
C SER A 611 10.44 -74.32 -1.35
N ALA A 612 10.57 -73.66 -2.51
CA ALA A 612 10.71 -74.28 -3.82
C ALA A 612 11.96 -73.75 -4.51
N ALA A 613 13.12 -74.34 -4.22
CA ALA A 613 14.41 -73.93 -4.80
C ALA A 613 14.76 -74.61 -6.12
N GLY A 614 14.13 -75.74 -6.45
CA GLY A 614 14.43 -76.50 -7.66
C GLY A 614 13.84 -75.91 -8.95
N LEU A 615 14.46 -76.20 -10.09
CA LEU A 615 13.86 -75.94 -11.41
C LEU A 615 12.50 -76.63 -11.48
N THR A 616 11.46 -75.90 -11.90
CA THR A 616 10.07 -76.41 -12.04
C THR A 616 9.46 -77.05 -10.79
N ALA A 617 10.04 -76.81 -9.61
CA ALA A 617 9.59 -77.38 -8.34
C ALA A 617 8.28 -76.76 -7.82
N VAL A 618 7.50 -77.53 -7.07
CA VAL A 618 6.21 -77.14 -6.51
C VAL A 618 6.15 -77.50 -5.02
N ALA A 619 6.14 -76.50 -4.13
CA ALA A 619 5.94 -76.65 -2.69
C ALA A 619 4.61 -75.99 -2.29
N VAL A 620 3.65 -76.76 -1.78
CA VAL A 620 2.33 -76.26 -1.36
C VAL A 620 2.00 -76.76 0.05
N GLY A 621 2.06 -75.88 1.04
CA GLY A 621 1.83 -76.19 2.46
C GLY A 621 2.69 -75.35 3.39
N ASN A 622 2.37 -75.34 4.69
CA ASN A 622 3.23 -74.74 5.70
C ASN A 622 4.55 -75.55 5.76
N LEU A 623 5.70 -74.87 5.68
CA LEU A 623 7.03 -75.51 5.71
C LEU A 623 7.24 -76.63 4.68
N ALA A 624 6.49 -76.65 3.57
CA ALA A 624 6.71 -77.61 2.48
C ALA A 624 8.03 -77.32 1.76
N VAL A 625 8.82 -78.35 1.44
CA VAL A 625 10.17 -78.24 0.85
C VAL A 625 10.25 -79.03 -0.46
N ALA A 626 10.50 -78.33 -1.56
CA ALA A 626 10.73 -78.87 -2.89
C ALA A 626 11.97 -78.19 -3.50
N ASP A 627 13.13 -78.43 -2.90
CA ASP A 627 14.37 -77.71 -3.23
C ASP A 627 15.17 -78.33 -4.39
N GLU A 628 14.75 -79.50 -4.87
CA GLU A 628 15.37 -80.22 -5.97
C GLU A 628 14.57 -80.10 -7.29
N GLU A 629 15.21 -80.33 -8.43
CA GLU A 629 14.58 -80.23 -9.76
C GLU A 629 13.39 -81.20 -9.90
N ASP A 630 12.29 -80.69 -10.46
CA ASP A 630 11.02 -81.41 -10.65
C ASP A 630 10.41 -82.01 -9.37
N ALA A 631 10.81 -81.52 -8.19
CA ALA A 631 10.25 -81.94 -6.91
C ALA A 631 8.83 -81.38 -6.70
N VAL A 632 7.91 -82.22 -6.23
CA VAL A 632 6.53 -81.83 -5.88
C VAL A 632 6.23 -82.20 -4.43
N ALA A 633 6.17 -81.22 -3.54
CA ALA A 633 5.82 -81.37 -2.14
C ALA A 633 4.48 -80.68 -1.83
N ILE A 634 3.45 -81.44 -1.45
CA ILE A 634 2.11 -80.92 -1.15
C ILE A 634 1.65 -81.40 0.23
N GLY A 635 1.67 -80.52 1.24
CA GLY A 635 1.30 -80.82 2.62
C GLY A 635 2.09 -80.00 3.64
N ASP A 636 1.62 -79.97 4.88
CA ASP A 636 2.36 -79.42 6.03
C ASP A 636 3.66 -80.22 6.24
N ILE A 637 4.84 -79.58 6.19
CA ILE A 637 6.15 -80.23 6.34
C ILE A 637 6.36 -81.39 5.33
N ALA A 638 5.77 -81.29 4.13
CA ALA A 638 6.04 -82.24 3.05
C ALA A 638 7.42 -81.97 2.42
N GLU A 639 8.21 -83.00 2.14
CA GLU A 639 9.57 -82.88 1.60
C GLU A 639 9.77 -83.81 0.40
N ALA A 640 10.20 -83.25 -0.74
CA ALA A 640 10.44 -83.97 -1.99
C ALA A 640 11.87 -83.69 -2.50
N GLY A 641 12.61 -84.76 -2.83
CA GLY A 641 13.89 -84.71 -3.55
C GLY A 641 13.74 -84.72 -5.08
N PHE A 642 14.82 -85.02 -5.79
CA PHE A 642 14.99 -84.89 -7.24
C PHE A 642 14.02 -85.79 -8.00
N HIS A 643 13.24 -85.20 -8.93
CA HIS A 643 12.21 -85.89 -9.71
C HIS A 643 11.17 -86.65 -8.84
N SER A 644 10.97 -86.24 -7.59
CA SER A 644 10.14 -86.97 -6.63
C SER A 644 8.81 -86.26 -6.35
N THR A 645 7.86 -86.99 -5.77
CA THR A 645 6.54 -86.46 -5.40
C THR A 645 6.16 -86.89 -3.99
N ALA A 646 6.00 -85.93 -3.08
CA ALA A 646 5.52 -86.08 -1.71
C ALA A 646 4.15 -85.39 -1.55
N VAL A 647 3.10 -86.15 -1.22
CA VAL A 647 1.74 -85.62 -1.03
C VAL A 647 1.14 -86.12 0.29
N GLY A 648 0.92 -85.20 1.23
CA GLY A 648 0.43 -85.47 2.59
C GLY A 648 1.27 -84.73 3.63
N GLY A 649 0.68 -84.42 4.80
CA GLY A 649 1.42 -83.81 5.90
C GLY A 649 2.54 -84.73 6.40
N GLU A 650 3.72 -84.17 6.64
CA GLU A 650 4.95 -84.88 7.05
C GLU A 650 5.34 -86.01 6.07
N SER A 651 4.92 -85.93 4.80
CA SER A 651 5.34 -86.89 3.77
C SER A 651 6.74 -86.59 3.27
N SER A 652 7.56 -87.62 3.05
CA SER A 652 8.98 -87.49 2.73
C SER A 652 9.33 -88.42 1.57
N ALA A 653 9.63 -87.85 0.39
CA ALA A 653 10.08 -88.56 -0.81
C ALA A 653 11.54 -88.18 -1.13
N LEU A 654 12.48 -88.66 -0.31
CA LEU A 654 13.90 -88.25 -0.41
C LEU A 654 14.71 -89.04 -1.43
N GLY A 655 14.21 -90.18 -1.91
CA GLY A 655 14.89 -90.94 -2.97
C GLY A 655 14.70 -90.29 -4.35
N ASP A 656 15.73 -90.38 -5.22
CA ASP A 656 15.63 -89.90 -6.60
C ASP A 656 14.48 -90.60 -7.34
N GLY A 657 13.53 -89.85 -7.89
CA GLY A 657 12.36 -90.41 -8.56
C GLY A 657 11.37 -91.14 -7.63
N ALA A 658 11.41 -90.88 -6.32
CA ALA A 658 10.52 -91.52 -5.35
C ALA A 658 9.11 -90.92 -5.34
N THR A 659 8.13 -91.69 -4.90
CA THR A 659 6.74 -91.25 -4.72
C THR A 659 6.25 -91.59 -3.32
N ALA A 660 5.93 -90.60 -2.50
CA ALA A 660 5.37 -90.75 -1.16
C ALA A 660 3.98 -90.09 -1.08
N ILE A 661 2.92 -90.86 -0.89
CA ILE A 661 1.55 -90.32 -0.82
C ILE A 661 0.83 -90.82 0.44
N GLY A 662 0.57 -89.92 1.39
CA GLY A 662 -0.09 -90.18 2.67
C GLY A 662 0.49 -89.36 3.84
N TRP A 663 -0.21 -89.28 4.97
CA TRP A 663 0.34 -88.63 6.17
C TRP A 663 1.50 -89.47 6.77
N GLN A 664 2.64 -88.83 7.05
CA GLN A 664 3.87 -89.46 7.57
C GLN A 664 4.44 -90.59 6.69
N THR A 665 4.28 -90.55 5.37
CA THR A 665 4.89 -91.53 4.46
C THR A 665 6.35 -91.25 4.21
N SER A 666 7.18 -92.29 4.07
CA SER A 666 8.59 -92.17 3.73
C SER A 666 8.96 -93.04 2.52
N ALA A 667 9.42 -92.43 1.44
CA ALA A 667 9.98 -93.09 0.27
C ALA A 667 11.46 -92.69 0.16
N ALA A 668 12.29 -93.31 1.00
CA ALA A 668 13.71 -92.96 1.15
C ALA A 668 14.63 -93.67 0.14
N GLY A 669 14.16 -94.76 -0.51
CA GLY A 669 14.92 -95.43 -1.56
C GLY A 669 14.75 -94.76 -2.93
N ASN A 670 15.79 -94.74 -3.76
CA ASN A 670 15.67 -94.22 -5.14
C ASN A 670 14.68 -95.09 -5.95
N GLN A 671 13.83 -94.43 -6.75
CA GLN A 671 12.74 -95.02 -7.52
C GLN A 671 11.73 -95.81 -6.66
N SER A 672 11.62 -95.49 -5.37
CA SER A 672 10.70 -96.17 -4.46
C SER A 672 9.29 -95.57 -4.47
N THR A 673 8.28 -96.35 -4.09
CA THR A 673 6.89 -95.89 -4.00
C THR A 673 6.31 -96.27 -2.64
N ALA A 674 5.92 -95.28 -1.82
CA ALA A 674 5.20 -95.46 -0.56
C ALA A 674 3.80 -94.83 -0.64
N LEU A 675 2.75 -95.63 -0.50
CA LEU A 675 1.36 -95.19 -0.58
C LEU A 675 0.55 -95.64 0.65
N GLY A 676 0.04 -94.69 1.42
CA GLY A 676 -0.79 -94.92 2.61
C GLY A 676 -0.14 -94.45 3.92
N ARG A 677 -0.93 -94.09 4.94
CA ARG A 677 -0.44 -93.49 6.19
C ARG A 677 0.73 -94.30 6.81
N GLN A 678 1.86 -93.65 7.08
CA GLN A 678 3.07 -94.28 7.65
C GLN A 678 3.68 -95.43 6.83
N ALA A 679 3.40 -95.52 5.52
CA ALA A 679 4.10 -96.45 4.64
C ALA A 679 5.58 -96.03 4.49
N SER A 680 6.49 -97.01 4.47
CA SER A 680 7.94 -96.83 4.36
C SER A 680 8.50 -97.69 3.22
N ALA A 681 9.06 -97.05 2.19
CA ALA A 681 9.77 -97.69 1.09
C ALA A 681 11.24 -97.26 1.15
N GLY A 682 12.05 -98.06 1.85
CA GLY A 682 13.44 -97.72 2.18
C GLY A 682 14.50 -98.32 1.25
N GLY A 683 14.15 -99.34 0.46
CA GLY A 683 15.07 -99.98 -0.49
C GLY A 683 15.05 -99.33 -1.89
N PHE A 684 16.12 -99.53 -2.67
CA PHE A 684 16.15 -99.14 -4.08
C PHE A 684 15.05 -99.87 -4.87
N GLN A 685 14.25 -99.15 -5.66
CA GLN A 685 13.09 -99.71 -6.41
C GLN A 685 12.08 -100.48 -5.53
N SER A 686 11.96 -100.11 -4.26
CA SER A 686 11.01 -100.74 -3.33
C SER A 686 9.60 -100.14 -3.44
N THR A 687 8.57 -100.94 -3.15
CA THR A 687 7.16 -100.50 -3.21
C THR A 687 6.42 -100.89 -1.93
N ALA A 688 5.94 -99.92 -1.15
CA ALA A 688 5.12 -100.13 0.04
C ALA A 688 3.71 -99.53 -0.18
N ILE A 689 2.67 -100.37 -0.20
CA ILE A 689 1.28 -99.94 -0.42
C ILE A 689 0.42 -100.43 0.74
N GLY A 690 -0.08 -99.51 1.57
CA GLY A 690 -0.91 -99.79 2.73
C GLY A 690 -0.44 -99.07 4.00
N GLN A 691 -1.33 -98.90 4.97
CA GLN A 691 -0.98 -98.27 6.24
C GLN A 691 0.12 -99.07 6.96
N SER A 692 1.20 -98.40 7.33
CA SER A 692 2.39 -99.00 7.96
C SER A 692 3.05 -100.15 7.17
N ALA A 693 2.87 -100.22 5.84
CA ALA A 693 3.63 -101.14 5.01
C ALA A 693 5.12 -100.75 4.98
N ASN A 694 6.05 -101.70 5.04
CA ASN A 694 7.49 -101.48 5.13
C ASN A 694 8.26 -102.34 4.12
N ALA A 695 8.68 -101.71 3.02
CA ALA A 695 9.51 -102.31 1.97
C ALA A 695 10.97 -101.83 2.12
N ALA A 696 11.69 -102.41 3.08
CA ALA A 696 13.02 -101.93 3.51
C ALA A 696 14.20 -102.41 2.65
N PHE A 697 13.97 -103.27 1.65
CA PHE A 697 15.04 -103.92 0.89
C PHE A 697 14.92 -103.66 -0.62
N ASP A 698 16.02 -103.78 -1.35
CA ASP A 698 16.06 -103.50 -2.80
C ASP A 698 15.13 -104.42 -3.59
N GLY A 699 14.38 -103.85 -4.53
CA GLY A 699 13.41 -104.55 -5.38
C GLY A 699 12.25 -105.21 -4.61
N SER A 700 12.07 -104.89 -3.33
CA SER A 700 11.05 -105.52 -2.50
C SER A 700 9.70 -104.81 -2.59
N THR A 701 8.60 -105.55 -2.49
CA THR A 701 7.23 -105.02 -2.56
C THR A 701 6.44 -105.48 -1.33
N ALA A 702 5.93 -104.56 -0.51
CA ALA A 702 5.04 -104.82 0.61
C ALA A 702 3.64 -104.26 0.31
N ILE A 703 2.63 -105.11 0.18
CA ILE A 703 1.24 -104.70 -0.11
C ILE A 703 0.32 -105.17 1.02
N GLY A 704 -0.29 -104.23 1.75
CA GLY A 704 -1.24 -104.48 2.83
C GLY A 704 -0.86 -103.82 4.17
N PHE A 705 -1.83 -103.77 5.10
CA PHE A 705 -1.63 -103.22 6.45
C PHE A 705 -0.49 -103.95 7.18
N GLY A 706 0.56 -103.20 7.58
CA GLY A 706 1.71 -103.75 8.30
C GLY A 706 2.55 -104.77 7.53
N ALA A 707 2.39 -104.90 6.22
CA ALA A 707 3.20 -105.82 5.40
C ALA A 707 4.68 -105.42 5.50
N THR A 708 5.57 -106.34 5.85
CA THR A 708 7.01 -106.07 6.03
C THR A 708 7.86 -107.06 5.26
N THR A 709 8.66 -106.58 4.32
CA THR A 709 9.66 -107.39 3.61
C THR A 709 10.85 -107.65 4.53
N THR A 710 11.54 -108.79 4.38
CA THR A 710 12.70 -109.19 5.20
C THR A 710 13.98 -109.43 4.38
N ARG A 711 13.91 -109.33 3.05
CA ARG A 711 15.03 -109.49 2.12
C ARG A 711 14.76 -108.83 0.76
N ALA A 712 15.80 -108.65 -0.04
CA ALA A 712 15.71 -108.09 -1.39
C ALA A 712 14.85 -108.97 -2.34
N ASN A 713 14.21 -108.33 -3.32
CA ASN A 713 13.34 -108.94 -4.35
C ASN A 713 12.14 -109.74 -3.81
N GLN A 714 11.77 -109.55 -2.53
CA GLN A 714 10.62 -110.21 -1.93
C GLN A 714 9.34 -109.43 -2.20
N VAL A 715 8.28 -110.14 -2.58
CA VAL A 715 6.92 -109.60 -2.61
C VAL A 715 6.15 -110.18 -1.41
N VAL A 716 5.69 -109.31 -0.50
CA VAL A 716 4.86 -109.65 0.66
C VAL A 716 3.44 -109.11 0.42
N LEU A 717 2.45 -109.99 0.45
CA LEU A 717 1.03 -109.64 0.43
C LEU A 717 0.44 -109.89 1.83
N GLY A 718 0.02 -108.83 2.50
CA GLY A 718 -0.55 -108.85 3.86
C GLY A 718 0.51 -108.92 4.98
N GLY A 719 0.23 -108.24 6.11
CA GLY A 719 1.03 -108.33 7.33
C GLY A 719 0.54 -109.43 8.29
N VAL A 720 1.12 -109.48 9.50
CA VAL A 720 0.69 -110.41 10.57
C VAL A 720 -0.81 -110.21 10.87
N GLY A 721 -1.60 -111.27 10.75
CA GLY A 721 -3.05 -111.23 10.97
C GLY A 721 -3.90 -110.78 9.77
N SER A 722 -3.31 -110.51 8.61
CA SER A 722 -4.04 -110.21 7.38
C SER A 722 -4.55 -111.48 6.68
N SER A 723 -5.75 -111.46 6.11
CA SER A 723 -6.24 -112.50 5.19
C SER A 723 -6.06 -112.06 3.73
N VAL A 724 -5.39 -112.89 2.93
CA VAL A 724 -5.20 -112.65 1.49
C VAL A 724 -6.03 -113.68 0.72
N THR A 725 -6.95 -113.20 -0.12
CA THR A 725 -7.69 -114.06 -1.05
C THR A 725 -6.98 -114.02 -2.40
N VAL A 726 -6.38 -115.13 -2.82
CA VAL A 726 -5.86 -115.30 -4.19
C VAL A 726 -6.98 -115.92 -5.04
N GLY A 727 -7.43 -115.19 -6.06
CA GLY A 727 -8.52 -115.66 -6.94
C GLY A 727 -8.13 -116.91 -7.74
N ASP A 728 -9.09 -117.81 -7.91
CA ASP A 728 -9.07 -118.97 -8.83
C ASP A 728 -8.02 -120.08 -8.57
N LEU A 729 -7.88 -120.50 -7.32
CA LEU A 729 -7.07 -121.67 -6.97
C LEU A 729 -7.68 -123.00 -7.46
N ALA A 730 -9.01 -123.07 -7.56
CA ALA A 730 -9.74 -124.29 -7.90
C ALA A 730 -9.64 -124.69 -9.39
N ALA A 731 -9.59 -123.73 -10.32
CA ALA A 731 -9.39 -124.04 -11.74
C ALA A 731 -7.97 -124.56 -12.03
N SER A 732 -6.96 -124.10 -11.28
CA SER A 732 -5.57 -124.57 -11.39
C SER A 732 -5.43 -126.04 -10.94
N THR A 733 -6.14 -126.45 -9.88
CA THR A 733 -6.15 -127.85 -9.39
C THR A 733 -6.68 -128.84 -10.42
N ALA A 734 -7.69 -128.46 -11.20
CA ALA A 734 -8.30 -129.33 -12.21
C ALA A 734 -7.44 -129.52 -13.48
N ALA A 735 -6.42 -128.67 -13.70
CA ALA A 735 -5.54 -128.71 -14.87
C ALA A 735 -4.18 -129.39 -14.61
N GLN A 736 -3.93 -129.86 -13.39
CA GLN A 736 -2.66 -130.53 -13.07
C GLN A 736 -2.66 -131.95 -13.64
N THR A 737 -1.73 -132.22 -14.57
CA THR A 737 -1.42 -133.57 -15.04
C THR A 737 0.01 -133.93 -14.63
N GLY A 738 0.18 -134.98 -13.82
CA GLY A 738 1.43 -135.39 -13.18
C GLY A 738 1.22 -135.67 -11.68
N THR A 739 2.27 -136.07 -10.94
CA THR A 739 2.19 -136.25 -9.48
C THR A 739 1.78 -134.95 -8.80
N ALA A 740 0.65 -134.97 -8.09
CA ALA A 740 0.18 -133.86 -7.28
C ALA A 740 0.99 -133.80 -5.97
N PHE A 741 1.40 -132.60 -5.58
CA PHE A 741 2.13 -132.33 -4.35
C PHE A 741 1.34 -131.36 -3.46
N VAL A 742 1.52 -131.43 -2.14
CA VAL A 742 1.00 -130.41 -1.22
C VAL A 742 1.97 -129.22 -1.18
N ALA A 743 1.47 -127.99 -1.30
CA ALA A 743 2.26 -126.78 -1.08
C ALA A 743 2.56 -126.64 0.41
N THR A 744 3.82 -126.84 0.80
CA THR A 744 4.29 -126.55 2.15
C THR A 744 5.00 -125.21 2.18
N THR A 745 4.77 -124.41 3.22
CA THR A 745 5.55 -123.21 3.49
C THR A 745 6.73 -123.57 4.36
N ASP A 746 7.95 -123.19 3.98
CA ASP A 746 9.07 -123.23 4.91
C ASP A 746 8.93 -122.12 5.97
N ALA A 747 9.79 -122.14 7.01
CA ALA A 747 9.79 -121.13 8.07
C ALA A 747 10.09 -119.69 7.57
N SER A 748 10.48 -119.53 6.30
CA SER A 748 10.78 -118.24 5.66
C SER A 748 9.67 -117.74 4.72
N GLY A 749 8.54 -118.46 4.66
CA GLY A 749 7.37 -118.09 3.85
C GLY A 749 7.45 -118.50 2.38
N THR A 750 8.38 -119.39 2.00
CA THR A 750 8.56 -119.85 0.61
C THR A 750 7.77 -121.14 0.37
N LEU A 751 7.01 -121.23 -0.72
CA LEU A 751 6.19 -122.41 -1.09
C LEU A 751 7.04 -123.50 -1.77
N GLY A 752 6.97 -124.76 -1.30
CA GLY A 752 7.62 -125.96 -1.87
C GLY A 752 6.66 -127.17 -1.99
N GLN A 753 7.07 -128.25 -2.69
CA GLN A 753 6.22 -129.40 -3.07
C GLN A 753 6.57 -130.72 -2.30
N GLY A 754 5.59 -131.42 -1.69
CA GLY A 754 5.75 -132.71 -0.95
C GLY A 754 4.84 -133.92 -1.39
N ILE A 755 5.36 -135.15 -1.23
CA ILE A 755 5.13 -136.47 -1.91
C ILE A 755 3.76 -137.20 -1.69
N ALA A 756 3.39 -138.06 -2.66
CA ALA A 756 2.14 -138.84 -2.85
C ALA A 756 1.97 -140.15 -2.01
N VAL A 757 0.70 -140.56 -1.81
CA VAL A 757 0.24 -141.69 -0.96
C VAL A 757 -0.57 -142.70 -1.80
N ASP A 758 0.11 -143.71 -2.36
CA ASP A 758 -0.53 -144.88 -2.98
C ASP A 758 -0.08 -146.14 -2.22
N ASP A 759 -0.90 -146.66 -1.30
CA ASP A 759 -0.86 -148.10 -0.96
C ASP A 759 -2.18 -148.62 -0.34
N LEU A 760 -2.90 -149.36 -1.19
CA LEU A 760 -3.81 -150.51 -0.95
C LEU A 760 -5.20 -150.36 -0.28
N ALA A 761 -6.25 -150.52 -1.11
CA ALA A 761 -7.58 -150.98 -0.71
C ALA A 761 -7.87 -152.36 -1.34
N THR A 762 -8.57 -153.26 -0.62
CA THR A 762 -9.20 -154.46 -1.21
C THR A 762 -10.64 -154.70 -0.70
N ASP A 763 -11.53 -154.80 -1.68
CA ASP A 763 -12.67 -155.73 -1.86
C ASP A 763 -13.78 -155.93 -0.82
N ALA A 764 -13.85 -155.12 0.24
CA ALA A 764 -15.03 -155.07 1.12
C ALA A 764 -15.95 -153.83 0.90
N GLU A 765 -15.51 -152.82 0.12
CA GLU A 765 -16.21 -151.53 -0.02
C GLU A 765 -17.27 -151.46 -1.14
N VAL A 766 -17.30 -152.43 -2.06
CA VAL A 766 -18.21 -152.40 -3.23
C VAL A 766 -19.68 -152.60 -2.82
N ALA A 767 -19.96 -153.13 -1.62
CA ALA A 767 -21.31 -153.23 -1.07
C ALA A 767 -21.81 -151.94 -0.39
N ALA A 768 -20.90 -151.04 0.05
CA ALA A 768 -21.25 -149.77 0.67
C ALA A 768 -21.55 -148.66 -0.37
N THR A 769 -20.91 -148.73 -1.54
CA THR A 769 -21.08 -147.75 -2.64
C THR A 769 -22.52 -147.70 -3.17
N ALA A 770 -23.26 -148.81 -3.10
CA ALA A 770 -24.67 -148.86 -3.53
C ALA A 770 -25.63 -148.11 -2.58
N ALA A 771 -25.31 -148.00 -1.28
CA ALA A 771 -26.10 -147.23 -0.32
C ALA A 771 -25.77 -145.73 -0.37
N VAL A 772 -24.51 -145.39 -0.63
CA VAL A 772 -24.05 -144.00 -0.83
C VAL A 772 -24.67 -143.39 -2.09
N LEU A 773 -24.85 -144.18 -3.17
CA LEU A 773 -25.46 -143.69 -4.41
C LEU A 773 -26.92 -143.25 -4.21
N GLN A 774 -27.70 -143.96 -3.39
CA GLN A 774 -29.07 -143.57 -3.06
C GLN A 774 -29.12 -142.33 -2.15
N GLY A 775 -28.21 -142.22 -1.17
CA GLY A 775 -28.07 -141.02 -0.34
C GLY A 775 -27.62 -139.78 -1.11
N ASN A 776 -26.77 -139.94 -2.12
CA ASN A 776 -26.36 -138.85 -3.02
C ASN A 776 -27.51 -138.40 -3.94
N ILE A 777 -28.38 -139.31 -4.37
CA ILE A 777 -29.58 -138.96 -5.15
C ILE A 777 -30.58 -138.16 -4.31
N ASP A 778 -30.79 -138.55 -3.05
CA ASP A 778 -31.68 -137.82 -2.13
C ASP A 778 -31.10 -136.45 -1.72
N THR A 779 -29.78 -136.39 -1.47
CA THR A 779 -29.06 -135.14 -1.18
C THR A 779 -29.08 -134.19 -2.38
N ASN A 780 -28.87 -134.68 -3.60
CA ASN A 780 -28.94 -133.86 -4.81
C ASN A 780 -30.39 -133.40 -5.08
N THR A 781 -31.39 -134.21 -4.80
CA THR A 781 -32.81 -133.82 -4.92
C THR A 781 -33.16 -132.70 -3.93
N ALA A 782 -32.67 -132.79 -2.68
CA ALA A 782 -32.83 -131.73 -1.68
C ALA A 782 -32.02 -130.45 -2.03
N ALA A 783 -30.79 -130.58 -2.53
CA ALA A 783 -29.97 -129.45 -2.97
C ALA A 783 -30.58 -128.75 -4.19
N ILE A 784 -31.20 -129.48 -5.12
CA ILE A 784 -31.94 -128.91 -6.25
C ILE A 784 -33.18 -128.14 -5.75
N ALA A 785 -33.89 -128.64 -4.73
CA ALA A 785 -35.02 -127.92 -4.14
C ALA A 785 -34.58 -126.63 -3.38
N THR A 786 -33.45 -126.69 -2.65
CA THR A 786 -32.83 -125.51 -2.02
C THR A 786 -32.36 -124.51 -3.06
N ASN A 787 -31.72 -124.97 -4.14
CA ASN A 787 -31.29 -124.11 -5.25
C ASN A 787 -32.49 -123.50 -5.98
N ALA A 788 -33.59 -124.23 -6.17
CA ALA A 788 -34.81 -123.67 -6.74
C ALA A 788 -35.41 -122.56 -5.85
N THR A 789 -35.34 -122.74 -4.52
CA THR A 789 -35.77 -121.72 -3.56
C THR A 789 -34.83 -120.52 -3.56
N ALA A 790 -33.51 -120.73 -3.58
CA ALA A 790 -32.50 -119.67 -3.67
C ALA A 790 -32.58 -118.91 -5.01
N ILE A 791 -32.89 -119.59 -6.11
CA ILE A 791 -33.15 -118.96 -7.41
C ILE A 791 -34.43 -118.11 -7.34
N ALA A 792 -35.48 -118.58 -6.67
CA ALA A 792 -36.70 -117.79 -6.45
C ALA A 792 -36.44 -116.55 -5.57
N THR A 793 -35.67 -116.69 -4.49
CA THR A 793 -35.21 -115.55 -3.65
C THR A 793 -34.35 -114.59 -4.46
N ASN A 794 -33.34 -115.07 -5.19
CA ASN A 794 -32.52 -114.24 -6.05
C ASN A 794 -33.35 -113.54 -7.14
N THR A 795 -34.38 -114.21 -7.68
CA THR A 795 -35.30 -113.58 -8.66
C THR A 795 -36.10 -112.46 -8.01
N ALA A 796 -36.55 -112.63 -6.76
CA ALA A 796 -37.24 -111.60 -5.98
C ALA A 796 -36.31 -110.45 -5.56
N ASP A 797 -35.07 -110.74 -5.18
CA ASP A 797 -34.05 -109.75 -4.84
C ASP A 797 -33.60 -108.96 -6.08
N ILE A 798 -33.47 -109.63 -7.24
CA ILE A 798 -33.23 -108.97 -8.53
C ILE A 798 -34.40 -108.06 -8.90
N ALA A 799 -35.65 -108.49 -8.68
CA ALA A 799 -36.82 -107.65 -8.91
C ALA A 799 -36.87 -106.44 -7.97
N THR A 800 -36.50 -106.64 -6.69
CA THR A 800 -36.40 -105.56 -5.68
C THR A 800 -35.28 -104.58 -6.02
N ASN A 801 -34.11 -105.09 -6.41
CA ASN A 801 -32.98 -104.30 -6.88
C ASN A 801 -33.32 -103.55 -8.17
N ALA A 802 -34.04 -104.16 -9.11
CA ALA A 802 -34.51 -103.49 -10.32
C ALA A 802 -35.48 -102.34 -10.00
N ALA A 803 -36.40 -102.52 -9.03
CA ALA A 803 -37.26 -101.45 -8.54
C ALA A 803 -36.48 -100.35 -7.80
N GLY A 804 -35.47 -100.72 -7.01
CA GLY A 804 -34.54 -99.79 -6.36
C GLY A 804 -33.71 -98.99 -7.37
N ILE A 805 -33.22 -99.63 -8.43
CA ILE A 805 -32.50 -98.99 -9.54
C ILE A 805 -33.43 -98.03 -10.30
N ALA A 806 -34.69 -98.41 -10.56
CA ALA A 806 -35.67 -97.52 -11.20
C ALA A 806 -36.00 -96.29 -10.33
N THR A 807 -36.10 -96.47 -9.01
CA THR A 807 -36.27 -95.37 -8.05
C THR A 807 -35.04 -94.48 -8.01
N ASN A 808 -33.84 -95.05 -7.97
CA ASN A 808 -32.59 -94.31 -8.03
C ASN A 808 -32.43 -93.56 -9.35
N ALA A 809 -32.84 -94.14 -10.48
CA ALA A 809 -32.83 -93.45 -11.77
C ALA A 809 -33.77 -92.22 -11.78
N THR A 810 -34.94 -92.34 -11.14
CA THR A 810 -35.89 -91.22 -10.98
C THR A 810 -35.33 -90.13 -10.04
N ASN A 811 -34.70 -90.53 -8.93
CA ASN A 811 -34.04 -89.61 -7.99
C ASN A 811 -32.83 -88.92 -8.64
N ILE A 812 -32.04 -89.64 -9.44
CA ILE A 812 -30.93 -89.07 -10.21
C ILE A 812 -31.47 -88.05 -11.21
N ALA A 813 -32.51 -88.37 -11.98
CA ALA A 813 -33.13 -87.41 -12.91
C ALA A 813 -33.65 -86.15 -12.21
N THR A 814 -34.28 -86.32 -11.03
CA THR A 814 -34.76 -85.20 -10.20
C THR A 814 -33.59 -84.37 -9.66
N ASN A 815 -32.53 -85.01 -9.17
CA ASN A 815 -31.33 -84.34 -8.71
C ASN A 815 -30.61 -83.61 -9.85
N THR A 816 -30.57 -84.18 -11.06
CA THR A 816 -30.03 -83.51 -12.25
C THR A 816 -30.84 -82.26 -12.59
N ALA A 817 -32.17 -82.31 -12.53
CA ALA A 817 -33.02 -81.14 -12.74
C ALA A 817 -32.85 -80.06 -11.66
N ASN A 818 -32.70 -80.48 -10.39
CA ASN A 818 -32.42 -79.57 -9.27
C ASN A 818 -31.02 -78.94 -9.39
N ILE A 819 -30.01 -79.70 -9.81
CA ILE A 819 -28.66 -79.20 -10.08
C ILE A 819 -28.68 -78.18 -11.22
N ALA A 820 -29.41 -78.45 -12.31
CA ALA A 820 -29.56 -77.50 -13.41
C ALA A 820 -30.25 -76.20 -12.95
N THR A 821 -31.32 -76.31 -12.15
CA THR A 821 -32.00 -75.15 -11.55
C THR A 821 -31.07 -74.37 -10.62
N ASN A 822 -30.32 -75.06 -9.77
CA ASN A 822 -29.33 -74.45 -8.88
C ASN A 822 -28.21 -73.77 -9.67
N ALA A 823 -27.75 -74.35 -10.79
CA ALA A 823 -26.77 -73.72 -11.67
C ALA A 823 -27.30 -72.42 -12.28
N THR A 824 -28.56 -72.38 -12.72
CA THR A 824 -29.21 -71.15 -13.18
C THR A 824 -29.35 -70.12 -12.06
N ASN A 825 -29.75 -70.53 -10.86
CA ASN A 825 -29.85 -69.64 -9.70
C ASN A 825 -28.48 -69.10 -9.26
N ILE A 826 -27.43 -69.93 -9.30
CA ILE A 826 -26.05 -69.51 -9.03
C ILE A 826 -25.61 -68.49 -10.07
N ALA A 827 -25.84 -68.73 -11.37
CA ALA A 827 -25.50 -67.77 -12.41
C ALA A 827 -26.21 -66.41 -12.22
N SER A 828 -27.52 -66.42 -11.93
CA SER A 828 -28.27 -65.19 -11.60
C SER A 828 -27.72 -64.50 -10.34
N ASN A 829 -27.41 -65.25 -9.29
CA ASN A 829 -26.82 -64.71 -8.07
C ASN A 829 -25.42 -64.14 -8.32
N THR A 830 -24.60 -64.78 -9.17
CA THR A 830 -23.29 -64.27 -9.58
C THR A 830 -23.42 -62.94 -10.33
N THR A 831 -24.39 -62.82 -11.25
CA THR A 831 -24.67 -61.54 -11.93
C THR A 831 -25.16 -60.48 -10.95
N ALA A 832 -26.06 -60.82 -10.02
CA ALA A 832 -26.55 -59.89 -9.00
C ALA A 832 -25.43 -59.44 -8.04
N ILE A 833 -24.54 -60.34 -7.64
CA ILE A 833 -23.34 -60.03 -6.83
C ILE A 833 -22.40 -59.11 -7.61
N GLY A 834 -22.18 -59.36 -8.91
CA GLY A 834 -21.39 -58.47 -9.77
C GLY A 834 -21.98 -57.05 -9.84
N ASN A 835 -23.29 -56.93 -10.06
CA ASN A 835 -23.98 -55.63 -10.06
C ASN A 835 -23.89 -54.94 -8.69
N ASN A 836 -24.06 -55.69 -7.59
CA ASN A 836 -23.91 -55.16 -6.25
C ASN A 836 -22.46 -54.72 -5.97
N ALA A 837 -21.45 -55.46 -6.44
CA ALA A 837 -20.05 -55.08 -6.31
C ALA A 837 -19.73 -53.78 -7.07
N THR A 838 -20.27 -53.61 -8.29
CA THR A 838 -20.15 -52.35 -9.04
C THR A 838 -20.85 -51.19 -8.31
N ALA A 839 -22.05 -51.43 -7.75
CA ALA A 839 -22.77 -50.42 -6.99
C ALA A 839 -22.03 -50.04 -5.69
N ILE A 840 -21.43 -51.01 -4.99
CA ILE A 840 -20.60 -50.79 -3.80
C ILE A 840 -19.35 -49.99 -4.16
N ALA A 841 -18.64 -50.30 -5.24
CA ALA A 841 -17.49 -49.53 -5.70
C ALA A 841 -17.86 -48.07 -6.07
N GLY A 842 -19.03 -47.87 -6.68
CA GLY A 842 -19.55 -46.53 -6.95
C GLY A 842 -19.95 -45.77 -5.67
N LEU A 843 -20.50 -46.47 -4.67
CA LEU A 843 -20.77 -45.89 -3.35
C LEU A 843 -19.47 -45.55 -2.62
N ASP A 844 -18.46 -46.41 -2.68
CA ASP A 844 -17.13 -46.22 -2.09
C ASP A 844 -16.46 -44.97 -2.66
N THR A 845 -16.43 -44.83 -3.99
CA THR A 845 -15.94 -43.61 -4.68
C THR A 845 -16.65 -42.34 -4.21
N ARG A 846 -17.98 -42.41 -4.03
CA ARG A 846 -18.79 -41.28 -3.52
C ARG A 846 -18.51 -40.99 -2.05
N VAL A 847 -18.29 -42.02 -1.24
CA VAL A 847 -17.91 -41.88 0.17
C VAL A 847 -16.53 -41.22 0.26
N THR A 848 -15.53 -41.67 -0.49
CA THR A 848 -14.21 -41.03 -0.55
C THR A 848 -14.28 -39.58 -1.02
N THR A 849 -15.11 -39.29 -2.04
CA THR A 849 -15.35 -37.92 -2.50
C THR A 849 -15.98 -37.06 -1.41
N ASN A 850 -16.97 -37.59 -0.70
CA ASN A 850 -17.62 -36.89 0.40
C ASN A 850 -16.67 -36.71 1.60
N GLU A 851 -15.82 -37.68 1.92
CA GLU A 851 -14.79 -37.58 2.96
C GLU A 851 -13.78 -36.48 2.63
N GLY A 852 -13.33 -36.40 1.36
CA GLY A 852 -12.47 -35.31 0.89
C GLY A 852 -13.15 -33.94 1.00
N ALA A 853 -14.42 -33.84 0.61
CA ALA A 853 -15.20 -32.61 0.74
C ALA A 853 -15.43 -32.22 2.21
N ILE A 854 -15.68 -33.19 3.10
CA ILE A 854 -15.83 -32.99 4.53
C ILE A 854 -14.50 -32.54 5.16
N ALA A 855 -13.37 -33.14 4.77
CA ALA A 855 -12.04 -32.74 5.22
C ALA A 855 -11.69 -31.31 4.77
N ALA A 856 -11.99 -30.95 3.52
CA ALA A 856 -11.83 -29.59 3.00
C ALA A 856 -12.72 -28.59 3.76
N ASN A 857 -13.99 -28.93 4.00
CA ASN A 857 -14.88 -28.10 4.80
C ASN A 857 -14.41 -27.96 6.25
N SER A 858 -13.90 -29.03 6.86
CA SER A 858 -13.33 -29.01 8.22
C SER A 858 -12.10 -28.11 8.32
N ALA A 859 -11.20 -28.19 7.34
CA ALA A 859 -10.03 -27.32 7.25
C ALA A 859 -10.43 -25.85 7.04
N ALA A 860 -11.40 -25.58 6.16
CA ALA A 860 -11.94 -24.24 5.94
C ALA A 860 -12.63 -23.68 7.20
N ILE A 861 -13.40 -24.50 7.92
CA ILE A 861 -14.01 -24.12 9.20
C ILE A 861 -12.92 -23.80 10.23
N THR A 862 -11.85 -24.59 10.30
CA THR A 862 -10.73 -24.36 11.22
C THR A 862 -10.01 -23.04 10.89
N ALA A 863 -9.71 -22.80 9.61
CA ALA A 863 -9.12 -21.55 9.15
C ALA A 863 -10.03 -20.34 9.44
N ASN A 864 -11.34 -20.48 9.18
CA ASN A 864 -12.33 -19.46 9.53
C ASN A 864 -12.38 -19.21 11.04
N ASN A 865 -12.27 -20.26 11.86
CA ASN A 865 -12.27 -20.12 13.32
C ASN A 865 -11.01 -19.39 13.82
N THR A 866 -9.84 -19.67 13.22
CA THR A 866 -8.59 -18.93 13.50
C THR A 866 -8.71 -17.47 13.06
N LEU A 867 -9.28 -17.20 11.89
CA LEU A 867 -9.52 -15.83 11.41
C LEU A 867 -10.50 -15.08 12.32
N VAL A 868 -11.58 -15.72 12.74
CA VAL A 868 -12.56 -15.16 13.70
C VAL A 868 -11.90 -14.87 15.04
N ALA A 869 -11.06 -15.77 15.56
CA ALA A 869 -10.30 -15.52 16.79
C ALA A 869 -9.30 -14.36 16.63
N GLY A 870 -8.64 -14.25 15.47
CA GLY A 870 -7.78 -13.12 15.16
C GLY A 870 -8.54 -11.79 15.05
N LEU A 871 -9.74 -11.82 14.45
CA LEU A 871 -10.64 -10.67 14.40
C LEU A 871 -11.12 -10.28 15.80
N ASP A 872 -11.49 -11.24 16.65
CA ASP A 872 -11.90 -11.02 18.03
C ASP A 872 -10.79 -10.35 18.87
N THR A 873 -9.55 -10.82 18.70
CA THR A 873 -8.36 -10.22 19.33
C THR A 873 -8.15 -8.77 18.87
N ARG A 874 -8.31 -8.51 17.56
CA ARG A 874 -8.19 -7.16 16.98
C ARG A 874 -9.33 -6.23 17.41
N VAL A 875 -10.56 -6.75 17.50
CA VAL A 875 -11.72 -6.00 18.00
C VAL A 875 -11.48 -5.62 19.46
N THR A 876 -11.04 -6.55 20.30
CA THR A 876 -10.68 -6.29 21.70
C THR A 876 -9.58 -5.24 21.82
N ALA A 877 -8.53 -5.32 20.99
CA ALA A 877 -7.45 -4.34 20.96
C ALA A 877 -7.97 -2.94 20.52
N ASN A 878 -8.86 -2.90 19.53
CA ASN A 878 -9.49 -1.67 19.07
C ASN A 878 -10.42 -1.08 20.14
N GLU A 879 -11.20 -1.89 20.85
CA GLU A 879 -12.03 -1.45 21.98
C GLU A 879 -11.17 -0.83 23.09
N GLY A 880 -10.02 -1.45 23.40
CA GLY A 880 -9.04 -0.89 24.33
C GLY A 880 -8.46 0.45 23.85
N ALA A 881 -8.04 0.54 22.60
CA ALA A 881 -7.54 1.78 22.01
C ALA A 881 -8.61 2.89 21.97
N ILE A 882 -9.86 2.54 21.66
CA ILE A 882 -11.00 3.46 21.70
C ILE A 882 -11.26 3.95 23.11
N ALA A 883 -11.19 3.08 24.12
CA ALA A 883 -11.33 3.47 25.52
C ALA A 883 -10.21 4.44 25.97
N THR A 884 -8.96 4.17 25.58
CA THR A 884 -7.82 5.06 25.84
C THR A 884 -7.98 6.41 25.12
N ASN A 885 -8.41 6.40 23.86
CA ASN A 885 -8.68 7.61 23.11
C ASN A 885 -9.82 8.41 23.73
N SER A 886 -10.90 7.75 24.16
CA SER A 886 -12.02 8.40 24.84
C SER A 886 -11.60 9.03 26.17
N ALA A 887 -10.72 8.38 26.95
CA ALA A 887 -10.16 8.94 28.18
C ALA A 887 -9.22 10.13 27.91
N SER A 888 -8.40 10.04 26.86
CA SER A 888 -7.53 11.15 26.42
C SER A 888 -8.35 12.33 25.94
N ILE A 889 -9.43 12.10 25.18
CA ILE A 889 -10.37 13.13 24.74
C ILE A 889 -11.06 13.79 25.94
N ALA A 890 -11.51 13.01 26.93
CA ALA A 890 -12.09 13.57 28.15
C ALA A 890 -11.09 14.44 28.93
N THR A 891 -9.83 13.99 29.04
CA THR A 891 -8.75 14.75 29.67
C THR A 891 -8.45 16.05 28.92
N ASN A 892 -8.34 15.97 27.59
CA ASN A 892 -8.13 17.13 26.74
C ASN A 892 -9.32 18.11 26.82
N SER A 893 -10.56 17.61 26.84
CA SER A 893 -11.76 18.42 27.01
C SER A 893 -11.76 19.15 28.36
N ALA A 894 -11.36 18.48 29.45
CA ALA A 894 -11.21 19.11 30.76
C ALA A 894 -10.08 20.16 30.77
N GLY A 895 -8.96 19.88 30.09
CA GLY A 895 -7.86 20.81 29.89
C GLY A 895 -8.27 22.05 29.08
N ILE A 896 -9.03 21.86 28.00
CA ILE A 896 -9.60 22.95 27.19
C ILE A 896 -10.57 23.79 28.04
N SER A 897 -11.43 23.17 28.83
CA SER A 897 -12.34 23.88 29.74
C SER A 897 -11.58 24.69 30.79
N THR A 898 -10.49 24.14 31.33
CA THR A 898 -9.62 24.85 32.28
C THR A 898 -8.93 26.02 31.62
N ASN A 899 -8.39 25.83 30.41
CA ASN A 899 -7.74 26.89 29.64
C ASN A 899 -8.75 27.98 29.26
N ALA A 900 -9.97 27.63 28.86
CA ALA A 900 -11.04 28.60 28.60
C ALA A 900 -11.37 29.43 29.86
N GLY A 901 -11.43 28.79 31.04
CA GLY A 901 -11.59 29.49 32.32
C GLY A 901 -10.42 30.43 32.63
N ASN A 902 -9.19 29.99 32.42
CA ASN A 902 -7.99 30.80 32.61
C ASN A 902 -7.92 31.99 31.64
N ILE A 903 -8.33 31.79 30.38
CA ILE A 903 -8.43 32.85 29.38
C ILE A 903 -9.48 33.88 29.83
N ALA A 904 -10.66 33.43 30.30
CA ALA A 904 -11.70 34.33 30.80
C ALA A 904 -11.21 35.15 32.02
N LEU A 905 -10.48 34.51 32.95
CA LEU A 905 -9.85 35.19 34.09
C LEU A 905 -8.80 36.21 33.63
N ASN A 906 -7.93 35.84 32.69
CA ASN A 906 -6.94 36.74 32.11
C ASN A 906 -7.59 37.92 31.38
N SER A 907 -8.63 37.69 30.59
CA SER A 907 -9.41 38.76 29.94
C SER A 907 -10.01 39.71 30.97
N SER A 908 -10.56 39.19 32.08
CA SER A 908 -11.10 40.02 33.16
C SER A 908 -9.99 40.80 33.90
N ALA A 909 -8.82 40.19 34.09
CA ALA A 909 -7.66 40.85 34.70
C ALA A 909 -7.09 41.95 33.80
N ILE A 910 -7.02 41.71 32.49
CA ILE A 910 -6.60 42.71 31.48
C ILE A 910 -7.59 43.89 31.47
N ALA A 911 -8.90 43.63 31.50
CA ALA A 911 -9.91 44.69 31.60
C ALA A 911 -9.77 45.50 32.91
N GLY A 912 -9.48 44.83 34.02
CA GLY A 912 -9.17 45.48 35.30
C GLY A 912 -7.91 46.35 35.23
N LEU A 913 -6.84 45.84 34.62
CA LEU A 913 -5.61 46.58 34.38
C LEU A 913 -5.84 47.79 33.47
N GLN A 914 -6.59 47.66 32.39
CA GLN A 914 -6.95 48.76 31.49
C GLN A 914 -7.73 49.86 32.23
N THR A 915 -8.66 49.48 33.11
CA THR A 915 -9.41 50.40 33.97
C THR A 915 -8.49 51.12 34.95
N LEU A 916 -7.54 50.40 35.55
CA LEU A 916 -6.55 50.97 36.46
C LEU A 916 -5.59 51.91 35.73
N THR A 917 -5.13 51.56 34.52
CA THR A 917 -4.30 52.42 33.68
C THR A 917 -5.05 53.70 33.31
N SER A 918 -6.33 53.61 32.91
CA SER A 918 -7.17 54.78 32.64
C SER A 918 -7.29 55.69 33.87
N THR A 919 -7.51 55.10 35.05
CA THR A 919 -7.58 55.83 36.32
C THR A 919 -6.25 56.52 36.64
N HIS A 920 -5.13 55.81 36.52
CA HIS A 920 -3.80 56.37 36.74
C HIS A 920 -3.48 57.48 35.75
N THR A 921 -3.82 57.35 34.47
CA THR A 921 -3.66 58.43 33.48
C THR A 921 -4.47 59.67 33.89
N SER A 922 -5.69 59.51 34.38
CA SER A 922 -6.50 60.61 34.90
C SER A 922 -5.86 61.26 36.14
N GLN A 923 -5.33 60.46 37.08
CA GLN A 923 -4.65 60.97 38.28
C GLN A 923 -3.34 61.69 37.93
N ILE A 924 -2.57 61.17 36.97
CA ILE A 924 -1.34 61.79 36.47
C ILE A 924 -1.66 63.15 35.83
N ASN A 925 -2.72 63.23 35.02
CA ASN A 925 -3.15 64.50 34.42
C ASN A 925 -3.60 65.51 35.48
N ALA A 926 -4.32 65.06 36.52
CA ALA A 926 -4.70 65.92 37.65
C ALA A 926 -3.46 66.41 38.42
N LEU A 927 -2.46 65.53 38.63
CA LEU A 927 -1.22 65.89 39.30
C LEU A 927 -0.38 66.88 38.47
N PHE A 928 -0.36 66.76 37.13
CA PHE A 928 0.27 67.76 36.27
C PHE A 928 -0.45 69.11 36.36
N GLY A 929 -1.78 69.12 36.46
CA GLY A 929 -2.57 70.33 36.72
C GLY A 929 -2.21 71.00 38.05
N GLU A 930 -2.18 70.22 39.14
CA GLU A 930 -1.76 70.69 40.47
C GLU A 930 -0.30 71.18 40.50
N THR A 931 0.61 70.50 39.78
CA THR A 931 2.02 70.90 39.70
C THR A 931 2.19 72.23 38.96
N ALA A 932 1.40 72.48 37.92
CA ALA A 932 1.37 73.76 37.22
C ALA A 932 0.82 74.89 38.11
N ALA A 933 -0.24 74.62 38.89
CA ALA A 933 -0.80 75.57 39.85
C ALA A 933 0.19 75.91 40.97
N ASN A 934 0.88 74.91 41.52
CA ASN A 934 1.91 75.11 42.54
C ASN A 934 3.13 75.87 42.01
N ARG A 935 3.56 75.61 40.77
CA ARG A 935 4.64 76.39 40.13
C ARG A 935 4.28 77.88 40.05
N ALA A 936 3.08 78.19 39.56
CA ALA A 936 2.60 79.57 39.50
C ALA A 936 2.46 80.22 40.89
N ALA A 937 2.17 79.45 41.95
CA ALA A 937 2.13 79.95 43.32
C ALA A 937 3.53 80.21 43.91
N ILE A 938 4.51 79.37 43.56
CA ILE A 938 5.92 79.55 43.95
C ILE A 938 6.52 80.77 43.24
N ASP A 939 6.24 80.95 41.96
CA ASP A 939 6.73 82.12 41.20
C ASP A 939 6.22 83.43 41.83
N ARG A 940 4.93 83.48 42.19
CA ARG A 940 4.33 84.60 42.95
C ARG A 940 4.96 84.81 44.32
N ALA A 941 5.20 83.74 45.07
CA ALA A 941 5.88 83.81 46.37
C ALA A 941 7.33 84.32 46.26
N ASN A 942 8.08 83.84 45.27
CA ASN A 942 9.46 84.26 45.00
C ASN A 942 9.52 85.73 44.56
N GLU A 943 8.55 86.20 43.77
CA GLU A 943 8.41 87.61 43.41
C GLU A 943 8.04 88.48 44.63
N GLY A 944 7.23 87.95 45.54
CA GLY A 944 7.01 88.54 46.86
C GLY A 944 8.28 88.70 47.70
N VAL A 945 9.19 87.72 47.64
CA VAL A 945 10.51 87.79 48.29
C VAL A 945 11.42 88.79 47.58
N ALA A 946 11.42 88.82 46.25
CA ALA A 946 12.15 89.83 45.47
C ALA A 946 11.68 91.25 45.82
N MET A 947 10.36 91.45 45.97
CA MET A 947 9.77 92.71 46.47
C MET A 947 10.28 93.03 47.88
N ALA A 948 10.33 92.06 48.78
CA ALA A 948 10.82 92.29 50.14
C ALA A 948 12.32 92.68 50.17
N LEU A 949 13.16 92.06 49.34
CA LEU A 949 14.58 92.40 49.21
C LEU A 949 14.80 93.80 48.61
N ALA A 950 13.99 94.16 47.61
CA ALA A 950 14.04 95.48 46.99
C ALA A 950 13.68 96.60 47.97
N MET A 951 12.80 96.30 48.93
CA MET A 951 12.15 97.29 49.78
C MET A 951 13.09 97.77 50.89
N GLU A 952 13.70 98.94 50.72
CA GLU A 952 14.59 99.55 51.72
C GLU A 952 13.93 100.73 52.42
N SER A 953 14.03 100.85 53.75
CA SER A 953 13.54 102.04 54.47
C SER A 953 14.50 103.20 54.26
N PRO A 954 14.11 104.30 53.58
CA PRO A 954 15.02 105.40 53.31
C PRO A 954 15.53 105.99 54.62
N MET A 955 16.86 106.11 54.74
CA MET A 955 17.50 106.80 55.87
C MET A 955 17.15 108.28 55.83
N LEU A 956 16.87 108.88 56.99
CA LEU A 956 16.35 110.24 57.11
C LEU A 956 17.37 111.14 57.87
N PRO A 957 18.29 111.83 57.15
CA PRO A 957 19.36 112.63 57.75
C PRO A 957 18.84 113.74 58.68
N GLY A 958 19.70 114.17 59.62
CA GLY A 958 19.38 115.04 60.76
C GLY A 958 18.55 116.30 60.49
N ASP A 959 18.57 116.86 59.28
CA ASP A 959 17.91 118.14 58.96
C ASP A 959 16.82 118.04 57.87
N THR A 960 16.31 116.83 57.59
CA THR A 960 15.29 116.59 56.54
C THR A 960 13.98 116.07 57.14
N ASN A 961 12.84 116.38 56.49
CA ASN A 961 11.52 115.94 56.95
C ASN A 961 10.96 114.74 56.16
N PHE A 962 11.48 114.50 54.95
CA PHE A 962 11.06 113.41 54.08
C PHE A 962 12.27 112.81 53.36
N ALA A 963 12.28 111.49 53.22
CA ALA A 963 13.26 110.76 52.42
C ALA A 963 12.51 109.75 51.53
N ILE A 964 12.99 109.55 50.31
CA ILE A 964 12.46 108.57 49.36
C ILE A 964 13.60 107.65 48.92
N SER A 965 13.33 106.35 48.84
CA SER A 965 14.23 105.34 48.29
C SER A 965 13.47 104.53 47.26
N GLY A 966 14.18 104.08 46.24
CA GLY A 966 13.72 103.08 45.31
C GLY A 966 14.74 101.95 45.28
N GLY A 967 14.26 100.72 45.21
CA GLY A 967 15.11 99.54 45.16
C GLY A 967 14.57 98.55 44.15
N VAL A 968 15.48 97.78 43.55
CA VAL A 968 15.15 96.62 42.72
C VAL A 968 15.67 95.39 43.43
N GLY A 969 14.87 94.34 43.42
CA GLY A 969 15.17 93.07 44.07
C GLY A 969 15.01 91.97 43.05
N TYR A 970 15.88 90.97 43.16
CA TYR A 970 15.88 89.81 42.30
C TYR A 970 16.06 88.60 43.19
N PHE A 971 15.21 87.58 43.02
CA PHE A 971 15.29 86.35 43.78
C PHE A 971 14.77 85.18 42.93
N GLU A 972 15.61 84.14 42.77
CA GLU A 972 15.26 82.89 42.06
C GLU A 972 14.50 83.13 40.74
N ASP A 973 15.10 83.93 39.85
CA ASP A 973 14.59 84.29 38.51
C ASP A 973 13.33 85.16 38.44
N GLN A 974 12.87 85.72 39.56
CA GLN A 974 11.79 86.72 39.61
C GLN A 974 12.35 88.10 39.97
N GLY A 975 11.92 89.12 39.23
CA GLY A 975 12.32 90.52 39.46
C GLY A 975 11.23 91.36 40.09
N ALA A 976 11.59 92.31 40.96
CA ALA A 976 10.64 93.25 41.53
C ALA A 976 11.23 94.65 41.73
N GLY A 977 10.39 95.67 41.58
CA GLY A 977 10.72 97.06 41.84
C GLY A 977 9.94 97.60 43.03
N THR A 978 10.57 98.41 43.88
CA THR A 978 9.92 99.04 45.03
C THR A 978 10.24 100.51 45.14
N MET A 979 9.33 101.24 45.76
CA MET A 979 9.53 102.61 46.18
C MET A 979 9.03 102.76 47.60
N ALA A 980 9.83 103.39 48.46
CA ALA A 980 9.47 103.68 49.82
C ALA A 980 9.75 105.14 50.18
N ILE A 981 8.93 105.67 51.07
CA ILE A 981 9.05 107.00 51.65
C ILE A 981 9.17 106.87 53.16
N THR A 982 9.95 107.74 53.79
CA THR A 982 10.01 107.92 55.23
C THR A 982 9.76 109.39 55.52
N ALA A 983 8.89 109.69 56.47
CA ALA A 983 8.55 111.02 56.93
C ALA A 983 8.84 111.16 58.43
N ARG A 984 9.49 112.25 58.84
CA ARG A 984 9.77 112.54 60.26
C ARG A 984 8.51 113.09 60.94
N ILE A 985 8.16 112.53 62.09
CA ILE A 985 6.98 112.92 62.90
C ILE A 985 7.41 113.65 64.19
N GLY A 986 8.65 113.46 64.65
CA GLY A 986 9.29 114.22 65.74
C GLY A 986 10.81 114.02 65.74
N GLU A 987 11.56 114.73 66.59
CA GLU A 987 13.03 114.63 66.66
C GLU A 987 13.52 113.18 66.83
N ASN A 988 12.70 112.35 67.48
CA ASN A 988 12.99 110.97 67.82
C ASN A 988 12.06 109.95 67.13
N ALA A 989 11.22 110.35 66.17
CA ALA A 989 10.23 109.46 65.55
C ALA A 989 10.03 109.72 64.04
N ALA A 990 9.97 108.64 63.26
CA ALA A 990 9.70 108.66 61.83
C ALA A 990 8.72 107.54 61.43
N PHE A 991 7.95 107.76 60.37
CA PHE A 991 7.05 106.77 59.77
C PHE A 991 7.50 106.48 58.35
N SER A 992 7.56 105.22 57.96
CA SER A 992 7.89 104.81 56.59
C SER A 992 6.75 104.02 55.96
N ALA A 993 6.56 104.19 54.65
CA ALA A 993 5.63 103.42 53.85
C ALA A 993 6.29 103.10 52.51
N GLY A 994 6.02 101.93 51.95
CA GLY A 994 6.54 101.58 50.63
C GLY A 994 5.61 100.64 49.88
N VAL A 995 5.69 100.69 48.55
CA VAL A 995 4.96 99.80 47.64
C VAL A 995 5.95 99.17 46.68
N GLY A 996 5.69 97.92 46.31
CA GLY A 996 6.47 97.15 45.37
C GLY A 996 5.57 96.50 44.33
N VAL A 997 6.11 96.31 43.13
CA VAL A 997 5.47 95.52 42.08
C VAL A 997 6.48 94.53 41.52
N GLY A 998 6.04 93.30 41.39
CA GLY A 998 6.73 92.27 40.64
C GLY A 998 6.68 92.53 39.12
N PHE A 999 7.77 92.29 38.41
CA PHE A 999 7.86 92.55 36.97
C PHE A 999 7.28 91.42 36.09
N ASP A 1000 7.18 90.21 36.62
CA ASP A 1000 6.87 88.99 35.86
C ASP A 1000 5.41 88.55 36.04
N SER A 1001 4.85 88.57 37.26
CA SER A 1001 3.42 88.27 37.50
C SER A 1001 2.55 89.50 37.76
N GLY A 1002 3.17 90.67 37.96
CA GLY A 1002 2.46 91.93 38.21
C GLY A 1002 1.85 92.05 39.61
N GLU A 1003 2.18 91.15 40.54
CA GLU A 1003 1.74 91.22 41.93
C GLU A 1003 2.25 92.49 42.63
N VAL A 1004 1.41 93.11 43.46
CA VAL A 1004 1.73 94.37 44.16
C VAL A 1004 1.77 94.14 45.67
N GLY A 1005 2.90 94.48 46.29
CA GLY A 1005 3.11 94.44 47.73
C GLY A 1005 3.13 95.85 48.33
N ALA A 1006 2.75 95.99 49.60
CA ALA A 1006 2.88 97.24 50.34
C ALA A 1006 3.43 96.97 51.75
N ARG A 1007 4.19 97.92 52.29
CA ARG A 1007 4.67 97.91 53.67
C ARG A 1007 4.45 99.27 54.35
N GLY A 1008 4.26 99.24 55.66
CA GLY A 1008 4.24 100.41 56.53
C GLY A 1008 5.03 100.11 57.79
N GLY A 1009 5.85 101.04 58.24
CA GLY A 1009 6.74 100.90 59.39
C GLY A 1009 6.81 102.20 60.18
N PHE A 1010 7.19 102.10 61.44
CA PHE A 1010 7.50 103.26 62.28
C PHE A 1010 8.85 103.01 62.95
N GLN A 1011 9.64 104.06 63.09
CA GLN A 1011 10.93 104.05 63.75
C GLN A 1011 10.93 105.10 64.84
N VAL A 1012 11.30 104.69 66.06
CA VAL A 1012 11.43 105.60 67.21
C VAL A 1012 12.79 105.33 67.83
N ALA A 1013 13.58 106.38 68.02
CA ALA A 1013 14.89 106.33 68.66
C ALA A 1013 14.79 107.02 70.03
N TRP A 1014 15.27 106.38 71.10
CA TRP A 1014 15.21 106.91 72.47
C TRP A 1014 16.59 107.10 73.07
#